data_AF-A0A932DC85-F1
#
_entry.id   AF-A0A932DC85-F1
#
_cell.length_a   1.000
_cell.length_b   1.000
_cell.length_c   1.000
_cell.angle_alpha   90.00
_cell.angle_beta   90.00
_cell.angle_gamma   90.00
#
_symmetry.space_group_name_H-M   'P 1'
#
loop_
_entity.id
_entity.type
_entity.pdbx_description
1 polymer ?
#
loop_
_entity_poly.entity_id
_entity_poly.type
_entity_poly.pdbx_seq_one_letter_code
_entity_poly.pdbx_strand_id
1 'polypeptide(L)'
;MKSTLLRRRSGFPIVALVVACINGAAGGTLETIPAKLVVLTFDDSVASHYSVVRPLLKKHGFGATFFITEGFSFRTNKQDYMTWEQIAELHRDGFEIGNHTRDHMGVNAGSLDRLTDQVEAINARCAEHGIPRPVSFGYPGNAIHRDALPILKRLGFRFARRGGAPEFPYDAGRGTAFEPGVDHPLLIPSAGDARPNWTLDDFKRAIRQAQAGRIAVLQFHGVPDREHPWVHTPPELFAQYLDEMHRNGYRGIALRDLARFVDSSVEPADPLAVVERRKANPPAPTLVRGEVLDTQTKQPLACRLYIQDERGGWYFPDSAAANGSALPYQKRNWANTNAVEMHTTLSAHPFELTLPPGRYTFTVERGKEYFADTREIVVGDEPLRLEFHLRRWLDLAKLGWYSGDTHVHRSLDELPNLLLAEDLNVAFPLSYWVTKGFTPPSSGDKNLGGTIEAGPVRVDATHVFYPRNTEYEIFTLDGQRHTLGAVFVLNHKTPLELGAPPVGPIAARAHAEGALLDLDKHDWPWAMMLVPVMGVDLFELANNHIWRTEFGLTNWSTPAAAFMGLPHEGRSGSECDWLDYTLQNYYTLLNCGFRLRPTAGTANGVHPVPLGFGRVYVRLGKRFSYEDWFAGLNAGRSFVTTGPMLFAQVNGRDPGHKFKQAAKTRSYRVTGQVLSEQPLRTIEILVNGAVARALPPQNRATPAGACESEFHTSLDIAESSWVAVRCFEERPGGRVRFAHTGPSSIEVAGRPLRPRREEVEFLVRRVKEQIARSEPLLPPAALDEYRQALAIYERLAREAR
;
A
#
# COMPACT_ATOMS: atom_id res chain seq x y z
N MET A 1 -47.05 53.43 54.00
CA MET A 1 -47.83 53.19 55.23
C MET A 1 -48.10 51.69 55.32
N LYS A 2 -47.29 50.97 56.12
CA LYS A 2 -47.66 50.26 57.37
C LYS A 2 -48.68 49.13 57.13
N SER A 3 -48.22 47.89 56.93
CA SER A 3 -47.86 46.84 57.93
C SER A 3 -49.03 45.84 58.07
N THR A 4 -48.87 44.52 58.17
CA THR A 4 -48.00 43.79 59.11
C THR A 4 -47.82 42.31 58.69
N LEU A 5 -46.64 41.77 59.02
CA LEU A 5 -46.16 40.38 59.00
C LEU A 5 -47.12 39.32 59.60
N LEU A 6 -47.00 38.05 59.18
CA LEU A 6 -46.35 36.98 59.97
C LEU A 6 -46.08 35.67 59.17
N ARG A 7 -45.15 34.88 59.73
CA ARG A 7 -44.35 33.77 59.18
C ARG A 7 -44.99 32.37 59.30
N ARG A 8 -44.50 31.47 58.41
CA ARG A 8 -44.17 30.02 58.54
C ARG A 8 -45.27 29.02 58.98
N ARG A 9 -45.46 27.95 58.19
CA ARG A 9 -44.92 26.59 58.42
C ARG A 9 -45.38 25.58 57.35
N SER A 10 -44.53 24.59 57.16
CA SER A 10 -44.60 23.32 56.43
C SER A 10 -45.82 22.43 56.73
N GLY A 11 -46.22 21.60 55.77
CA GLY A 11 -47.08 20.43 55.98
C GLY A 11 -47.60 19.81 54.68
N PHE A 12 -47.25 18.53 54.44
CA PHE A 12 -47.83 17.64 53.43
C PHE A 12 -49.38 17.59 53.52
N PRO A 13 -50.05 17.18 52.43
CA PRO A 13 -50.99 16.08 52.62
C PRO A 13 -50.93 14.99 51.53
N ILE A 14 -51.04 13.78 52.06
CA ILE A 14 -51.50 12.51 51.49
C ILE A 14 -52.65 12.71 50.49
N VAL A 15 -52.58 12.05 49.33
CA VAL A 15 -53.77 11.74 48.52
C VAL A 15 -53.80 10.24 48.23
N ALA A 16 -54.95 9.67 48.54
CA ALA A 16 -55.26 8.26 48.60
C ALA A 16 -55.30 7.58 47.23
N LEU A 17 -54.97 6.29 47.28
CA LEU A 17 -55.10 5.30 46.22
C LEU A 17 -56.59 5.09 45.88
N VAL A 18 -56.99 5.32 44.63
CA VAL A 18 -58.23 4.77 44.07
C VAL A 18 -57.83 3.75 43.01
N VAL A 19 -58.12 2.49 43.30
CA VAL A 19 -58.07 1.38 42.34
C VAL A 19 -59.28 1.49 41.43
N ALA A 20 -59.06 1.68 40.13
CA ALA A 20 -60.07 1.49 39.10
C ALA A 20 -59.55 0.42 38.13
N CYS A 21 -60.11 -0.78 38.24
CA CYS A 21 -60.01 -1.81 37.21
C CYS A 21 -60.80 -1.37 35.98
N ILE A 22 -60.16 -1.27 34.82
CA ILE A 22 -60.85 -1.22 33.52
C ILE A 22 -60.21 -2.26 32.61
N ASN A 23 -60.99 -3.31 32.29
CA ASN A 23 -60.79 -4.17 31.14
C ASN A 23 -61.43 -3.51 29.91
N GLY A 24 -60.72 -3.55 28.77
CA GLY A 24 -61.34 -3.65 27.44
C GLY A 24 -61.26 -2.41 26.53
N ALA A 25 -60.72 -2.65 25.33
CA ALA A 25 -60.75 -1.86 24.08
C ALA A 25 -59.73 -0.70 23.92
N ALA A 26 -58.53 -1.01 23.42
CA ALA A 26 -57.58 -0.02 22.91
C ALA A 26 -57.78 0.20 21.40
N GLY A 27 -58.70 1.09 21.05
CA GLY A 27 -58.69 1.81 19.76
C GLY A 27 -58.00 3.17 19.93
N GLY A 28 -56.72 3.16 20.30
CA GLY A 28 -55.92 4.39 20.41
C GLY A 28 -55.35 4.80 19.06
N THR A 29 -55.52 6.05 18.67
CA THR A 29 -54.85 6.64 17.50
C THR A 29 -53.32 6.62 17.69
N LEU A 30 -52.58 6.13 16.68
CA LEU A 30 -51.10 6.11 16.71
C LEU A 30 -50.54 7.53 16.84
N GLU A 31 -49.44 7.67 17.59
CA GLU A 31 -48.64 8.89 17.67
C GLU A 31 -47.80 9.08 16.39
N THR A 32 -47.54 10.33 15.99
CA THR A 32 -46.60 10.62 14.89
C THR A 32 -45.18 10.24 15.30
N ILE A 33 -44.44 9.59 14.40
CA ILE A 33 -43.03 9.22 14.63
C ILE A 33 -42.19 10.50 14.76
N PRO A 34 -41.62 10.80 15.95
CA PRO A 34 -40.77 11.96 16.11
C PRO A 34 -39.44 11.76 15.39
N ALA A 35 -38.84 12.85 14.90
CA ALA A 35 -37.44 12.83 14.48
C ALA A 35 -36.53 12.43 15.66
N LYS A 36 -35.35 11.88 15.36
CA LYS A 36 -34.34 11.46 16.34
C LYS A 36 -34.82 10.37 17.32
N LEU A 37 -35.76 9.53 16.88
CA LEU A 37 -36.19 8.35 17.62
C LEU A 37 -35.24 7.16 17.36
N VAL A 38 -34.67 6.61 18.44
CA VAL A 38 -33.71 5.50 18.39
C VAL A 38 -34.21 4.36 19.26
N VAL A 39 -34.20 3.15 18.74
CA VAL A 39 -34.41 1.92 19.53
C VAL A 39 -33.06 1.35 19.91
N LEU A 40 -32.86 1.11 21.21
CA LEU A 40 -31.62 0.52 21.74
C LEU A 40 -31.87 -0.95 22.08
N THR A 41 -31.10 -1.86 21.47
CA THR A 41 -31.23 -3.30 21.69
C THR A 41 -29.90 -3.94 22.09
N PHE A 42 -29.95 -4.90 23.00
CA PHE A 42 -28.80 -5.58 23.59
C PHE A 42 -28.99 -7.10 23.57
N ASP A 43 -28.04 -7.82 22.99
CA ASP A 43 -28.15 -9.25 22.70
C ASP A 43 -27.31 -10.12 23.66
N ASP A 44 -27.71 -11.40 23.78
CA ASP A 44 -26.93 -12.51 24.37
C ASP A 44 -26.91 -12.64 25.89
N SER A 45 -27.74 -11.89 26.62
CA SER A 45 -27.81 -11.98 28.10
C SER A 45 -26.48 -11.67 28.82
N VAL A 46 -25.60 -10.86 28.21
CA VAL A 46 -24.25 -10.58 28.75
C VAL A 46 -24.31 -9.86 30.10
N ALA A 47 -23.48 -10.26 31.07
CA ALA A 47 -23.47 -9.72 32.44
C ALA A 47 -23.30 -8.19 32.49
N SER A 48 -22.57 -7.63 31.53
CA SER A 48 -22.35 -6.18 31.40
C SER A 48 -23.61 -5.39 31.08
N HIS A 49 -24.66 -6.03 30.56
CA HIS A 49 -25.97 -5.40 30.40
C HIS A 49 -26.51 -4.89 31.74
N TYR A 50 -26.37 -5.70 32.79
CA TYR A 50 -26.80 -5.34 34.13
C TYR A 50 -25.79 -4.41 34.84
N SER A 51 -24.50 -4.74 34.80
CA SER A 51 -23.48 -4.05 35.61
C SER A 51 -23.02 -2.72 35.02
N VAL A 52 -23.11 -2.53 33.69
CA VAL A 52 -22.59 -1.35 32.98
C VAL A 52 -23.69 -0.63 32.19
N VAL A 53 -24.41 -1.33 31.32
CA VAL A 53 -25.39 -0.70 30.41
C VAL A 53 -26.56 -0.11 31.18
N ARG A 54 -27.19 -0.89 32.06
CA ARG A 54 -28.33 -0.49 32.89
C ARG A 54 -28.12 0.85 33.63
N PRO A 55 -27.06 1.05 34.43
CA PRO A 55 -26.87 2.32 35.14
C PRO A 55 -26.65 3.50 34.19
N LEU A 56 -25.99 3.29 33.04
CA LEU A 56 -25.80 4.34 32.04
C LEU A 56 -27.13 4.72 31.37
N LEU A 57 -27.94 3.74 30.93
CA LEU A 57 -29.26 4.02 30.36
C LEU A 57 -30.17 4.76 31.35
N LYS A 58 -30.18 4.35 32.63
CA LYS A 58 -30.93 5.05 33.69
C LYS A 58 -30.45 6.48 33.89
N LYS A 59 -29.13 6.72 33.89
CA LYS A 59 -28.55 8.06 33.99
C LYS A 59 -29.04 8.99 32.86
N HIS A 60 -29.20 8.47 31.65
CA HIS A 60 -29.65 9.25 30.48
C HIS A 60 -31.17 9.27 30.28
N GLY A 61 -31.94 8.48 31.05
CA GLY A 61 -33.40 8.37 30.90
C GLY A 61 -33.83 7.64 29.63
N PHE A 62 -32.99 6.76 29.09
CA PHE A 62 -33.28 6.00 27.88
C PHE A 62 -33.88 4.63 28.18
N GLY A 63 -34.88 4.23 27.40
CA GLY A 63 -35.40 2.87 27.35
C GLY A 63 -34.55 1.98 26.44
N ALA A 64 -34.65 0.66 26.63
CA ALA A 64 -33.95 -0.33 25.82
C ALA A 64 -34.61 -1.71 25.93
N THR A 65 -34.27 -2.59 24.99
CA THR A 65 -34.64 -4.00 24.96
C THR A 65 -33.42 -4.89 25.15
N PHE A 66 -33.50 -5.82 26.11
CA PHE A 66 -32.50 -6.87 26.32
C PHE A 66 -33.06 -8.19 25.80
N PHE A 67 -32.44 -8.74 24.77
CA PHE A 67 -32.81 -10.00 24.13
C PHE A 67 -32.15 -11.16 24.86
N ILE A 68 -32.96 -12.00 25.51
CA ILE A 68 -32.49 -13.03 26.43
C ILE A 68 -32.42 -14.41 25.78
N THR A 69 -31.27 -15.05 25.95
CA THR A 69 -30.98 -16.45 25.63
C THR A 69 -30.35 -17.18 26.82
N GLU A 70 -30.48 -18.50 26.88
CA GLU A 70 -29.69 -19.39 27.74
C GLU A 70 -28.60 -20.15 26.97
N GLY A 71 -28.28 -19.71 25.76
CA GLY A 71 -27.28 -20.30 24.88
C GLY A 71 -25.85 -20.11 25.39
N PHE A 72 -24.88 -20.56 24.57
CA PHE A 72 -23.45 -20.50 24.90
C PHE A 72 -23.14 -21.14 26.28
N SER A 73 -22.36 -20.45 27.13
CA SER A 73 -22.04 -20.89 28.49
C SER A 73 -22.95 -20.27 29.56
N PHE A 74 -24.08 -19.64 29.20
CA PHE A 74 -24.99 -18.93 30.13
C PHE A 74 -25.32 -19.72 31.41
N ARG A 75 -25.57 -21.03 31.30
CA ARG A 75 -26.00 -21.85 32.45
C ARG A 75 -24.91 -22.02 33.51
N THR A 76 -23.64 -21.91 33.14
CA THR A 76 -22.50 -22.19 34.02
C THR A 76 -21.61 -20.96 34.25
N ASN A 77 -21.54 -20.03 33.29
CA ASN A 77 -20.73 -18.82 33.38
C ASN A 77 -21.57 -17.60 33.79
N LYS A 78 -21.64 -17.31 35.09
CA LYS A 78 -22.28 -16.08 35.61
C LYS A 78 -21.32 -14.91 35.81
N GLN A 79 -20.07 -15.04 35.38
CA GLN A 79 -19.14 -13.92 35.31
C GLN A 79 -19.40 -13.10 34.04
N ASP A 80 -19.64 -13.76 32.91
CA ASP A 80 -19.86 -13.09 31.63
C ASP A 80 -21.33 -13.08 31.18
N TYR A 81 -22.22 -13.88 31.80
CA TYR A 81 -23.68 -13.80 31.58
C TYR A 81 -24.47 -13.44 32.84
N MET A 82 -25.61 -12.77 32.63
CA MET A 82 -26.53 -12.44 33.70
C MET A 82 -27.17 -13.67 34.36
N THR A 83 -27.53 -13.51 35.62
CA THR A 83 -28.48 -14.38 36.33
C THR A 83 -29.93 -14.02 35.96
N TRP A 84 -30.87 -14.94 36.16
CA TRP A 84 -32.29 -14.63 35.93
C TRP A 84 -32.83 -13.58 36.90
N GLU A 85 -32.25 -13.50 38.11
CA GLU A 85 -32.56 -12.47 39.09
C GLU A 85 -32.15 -11.07 38.61
N GLN A 86 -30.99 -10.95 37.95
CA GLN A 86 -30.54 -9.71 37.30
C GLN A 86 -31.44 -9.35 36.09
N ILE A 87 -31.84 -10.35 35.29
CA ILE A 87 -32.77 -10.16 34.16
C ILE A 87 -34.14 -9.65 34.68
N ALA A 88 -34.65 -10.23 35.76
CA ALA A 88 -35.89 -9.79 36.41
C ALA A 88 -35.77 -8.38 36.98
N GLU A 89 -34.59 -8.00 37.49
CA GLU A 89 -34.35 -6.63 37.94
C GLU A 89 -34.32 -5.63 36.77
N LEU A 90 -33.70 -5.96 35.62
CA LEU A 90 -33.80 -5.12 34.42
C LEU A 90 -35.26 -4.84 34.04
N HIS A 91 -36.12 -5.86 34.12
CA HIS A 91 -37.56 -5.67 33.89
C HIS A 91 -38.18 -4.71 34.93
N ARG A 92 -37.88 -4.89 36.23
CA ARG A 92 -38.38 -4.01 37.31
C ARG A 92 -37.93 -2.56 37.16
N ASP A 93 -36.77 -2.31 36.55
CA ASP A 93 -36.31 -0.95 36.22
C ASP A 93 -37.01 -0.33 35.01
N GLY A 94 -37.92 -1.06 34.37
CA GLY A 94 -38.69 -0.59 33.23
C GLY A 94 -38.08 -0.91 31.88
N PHE A 95 -36.99 -1.66 31.80
CA PHE A 95 -36.46 -2.13 30.52
C PHE A 95 -37.33 -3.25 29.93
N GLU A 96 -37.22 -3.46 28.62
CA GLU A 96 -37.87 -4.58 27.95
C GLU A 96 -37.01 -5.82 27.96
N ILE A 97 -37.66 -6.96 28.23
CA ILE A 97 -37.10 -8.29 28.06
C ILE A 97 -37.68 -8.88 26.77
N GLY A 98 -36.82 -9.06 25.77
CA GLY A 98 -37.14 -9.70 24.50
C GLY A 98 -36.66 -11.14 24.45
N ASN A 99 -37.17 -11.92 23.50
CA ASN A 99 -36.80 -13.33 23.32
C ASN A 99 -35.69 -13.45 22.26
N HIS A 100 -34.64 -14.22 22.57
CA HIS A 100 -33.52 -14.48 21.66
C HIS A 100 -33.27 -15.97 21.41
N THR A 101 -34.32 -16.79 21.49
CA THR A 101 -34.27 -18.27 21.51
C THR A 101 -33.53 -18.83 22.72
N ARG A 102 -33.80 -20.09 23.09
CA ARG A 102 -33.16 -20.73 24.24
C ARG A 102 -31.67 -20.92 24.06
N ASP A 103 -31.24 -21.47 22.92
CA ASP A 103 -29.87 -21.95 22.74
C ASP A 103 -29.04 -21.02 21.81
N HIS A 104 -29.45 -19.76 21.66
CA HIS A 104 -28.91 -18.83 20.64
C HIS A 104 -28.97 -19.43 19.22
N MET A 105 -30.11 -20.07 18.92
CA MET A 105 -30.34 -20.81 17.68
C MET A 105 -30.77 -19.85 16.55
N GLY A 106 -29.96 -19.76 15.49
CA GLY A 106 -30.33 -19.02 14.27
C GLY A 106 -31.57 -19.60 13.59
N VAL A 107 -32.40 -18.73 13.01
CA VAL A 107 -33.66 -19.12 12.35
C VAL A 107 -33.42 -19.34 10.86
N ASN A 108 -33.45 -20.60 10.43
CA ASN A 108 -33.26 -21.04 9.05
C ASN A 108 -34.19 -22.22 8.76
N ALA A 109 -34.20 -22.70 7.51
CA ALA A 109 -35.09 -23.79 7.09
C ALA A 109 -34.97 -25.04 7.97
N GLY A 110 -33.76 -25.38 8.46
CA GLY A 110 -33.52 -26.56 9.29
C GLY A 110 -33.87 -26.39 10.77
N SER A 111 -34.23 -25.18 11.21
CA SER A 111 -34.52 -24.90 12.63
C SER A 111 -35.96 -24.48 12.91
N LEU A 112 -36.80 -24.32 11.87
CA LEU A 112 -38.21 -23.89 12.00
C LEU A 112 -39.04 -24.76 12.93
N ASP A 113 -38.90 -26.09 12.84
CA ASP A 113 -39.67 -27.04 13.64
C ASP A 113 -39.37 -26.91 15.15
N ARG A 114 -38.18 -26.41 15.50
CA ARG A 114 -37.75 -26.19 16.88
C ARG A 114 -38.02 -24.77 17.39
N LEU A 115 -38.39 -23.83 16.51
CA LEU A 115 -38.51 -22.42 16.86
C LEU A 115 -39.52 -22.18 18.01
N THR A 116 -40.65 -22.89 17.98
CA THR A 116 -41.67 -22.79 19.03
C THR A 116 -41.10 -23.21 20.39
N ASP A 117 -40.46 -24.37 20.48
CA ASP A 117 -39.88 -24.87 21.73
C ASP A 117 -38.78 -23.96 22.27
N GLN A 118 -37.95 -23.42 21.36
CA GLN A 118 -36.88 -22.49 21.71
C GLN A 118 -37.40 -21.17 22.28
N VAL A 119 -38.51 -20.65 21.72
CA VAL A 119 -39.17 -19.45 22.20
C VAL A 119 -39.87 -19.72 23.54
N GLU A 120 -40.65 -20.80 23.63
CA GLU A 120 -41.44 -21.11 24.83
C GLU A 120 -40.58 -21.41 26.05
N ALA A 121 -39.38 -22.00 25.85
CA ALA A 121 -38.44 -22.19 26.95
C ALA A 121 -38.04 -20.86 27.61
N ILE A 122 -37.74 -19.81 26.83
CA ILE A 122 -37.42 -18.49 27.38
C ILE A 122 -38.66 -17.83 27.98
N ASN A 123 -39.85 -18.00 27.38
CA ASN A 123 -41.10 -17.48 27.93
C ASN A 123 -41.44 -18.10 29.29
N ALA A 124 -41.21 -19.40 29.46
CA ALA A 124 -41.40 -20.11 30.72
C ALA A 124 -40.48 -19.54 31.80
N ARG A 125 -39.19 -19.32 31.48
CA ARG A 125 -38.26 -18.67 32.41
C ARG A 125 -38.68 -17.24 32.76
N CYS A 126 -39.19 -16.46 31.79
CA CYS A 126 -39.74 -15.14 32.08
C CYS A 126 -40.90 -15.24 33.09
N ALA A 127 -41.83 -16.16 32.88
CA ALA A 127 -42.97 -16.37 33.78
C ALA A 127 -42.54 -16.79 35.20
N GLU A 128 -41.58 -17.70 35.33
CA GLU A 128 -41.01 -18.14 36.62
C GLU A 128 -40.42 -16.96 37.43
N HIS A 129 -39.92 -15.93 36.74
CA HIS A 129 -39.29 -14.76 37.34
C HIS A 129 -40.20 -13.52 37.39
N GLY A 130 -41.50 -13.69 37.13
CA GLY A 130 -42.50 -12.62 37.17
C GLY A 130 -42.35 -11.58 36.04
N ILE A 131 -41.69 -11.95 34.95
CA ILE A 131 -41.52 -11.13 33.75
C ILE A 131 -42.66 -11.48 32.78
N PRO A 132 -43.39 -10.48 32.23
CA PRO A 132 -44.41 -10.71 31.22
C PRO A 132 -43.85 -11.47 30.01
N ARG A 133 -44.72 -12.21 29.34
CA ARG A 133 -44.36 -12.90 28.10
C ARG A 133 -43.77 -11.90 27.09
N PRO A 134 -42.55 -12.14 26.57
CA PRO A 134 -41.93 -11.29 25.57
C PRO A 134 -42.82 -11.05 24.35
N VAL A 135 -42.89 -9.78 23.90
CA VAL A 135 -43.62 -9.36 22.69
C VAL A 135 -42.69 -8.91 21.56
N SER A 136 -41.38 -8.92 21.82
CA SER A 136 -40.33 -8.59 20.86
C SER A 136 -39.35 -9.76 20.70
N PHE A 137 -38.87 -9.97 19.47
CA PHE A 137 -37.93 -11.04 19.14
C PHE A 137 -36.64 -10.50 18.49
N GLY A 138 -35.49 -11.06 18.84
CA GLY A 138 -34.22 -10.77 18.17
C GLY A 138 -33.76 -12.03 17.45
N TYR A 139 -33.42 -11.96 16.16
CA TYR A 139 -32.93 -13.12 15.42
C TYR A 139 -31.45 -13.40 15.75
N PRO A 140 -31.09 -14.56 16.33
CA PRO A 140 -29.70 -14.89 16.63
C PRO A 140 -28.84 -14.95 15.37
N GLY A 141 -27.68 -14.31 15.41
CA GLY A 141 -26.75 -14.25 14.28
C GLY A 141 -27.31 -13.63 13.00
N ASN A 142 -28.36 -12.80 13.09
CA ASN A 142 -29.07 -12.20 11.95
C ASN A 142 -29.68 -13.22 10.96
N ALA A 143 -29.83 -14.48 11.38
CA ALA A 143 -30.38 -15.54 10.55
C ALA A 143 -31.91 -15.45 10.50
N ILE A 144 -32.44 -15.16 9.31
CA ILE A 144 -33.89 -15.00 9.06
C ILE A 144 -34.42 -16.06 8.10
N HIS A 145 -35.70 -16.39 8.25
CA HIS A 145 -36.43 -17.22 7.31
C HIS A 145 -37.89 -16.74 7.16
N ARG A 146 -38.41 -16.72 5.93
CA ARG A 146 -39.78 -16.24 5.62
C ARG A 146 -40.85 -17.01 6.40
N ASP A 147 -40.71 -18.33 6.49
CA ASP A 147 -41.71 -19.19 7.15
C ASP A 147 -41.71 -19.07 8.68
N ALA A 148 -40.74 -18.35 9.26
CA ALA A 148 -40.76 -18.04 10.68
C ALA A 148 -41.80 -16.96 11.04
N LEU A 149 -42.16 -16.08 10.10
CA LEU A 149 -43.09 -14.97 10.34
C LEU A 149 -44.45 -15.41 10.89
N PRO A 150 -45.18 -16.37 10.28
CA PRO A 150 -46.45 -16.86 10.84
C PRO A 150 -46.27 -17.56 12.19
N ILE A 151 -45.12 -18.21 12.43
CA ILE A 151 -44.82 -18.86 13.71
C ILE A 151 -44.67 -17.79 14.81
N LEU A 152 -43.83 -16.78 14.57
CA LEU A 152 -43.60 -15.68 15.52
C LEU A 152 -44.88 -14.89 15.81
N LYS A 153 -45.70 -14.62 14.78
CA LYS A 153 -47.00 -13.96 14.93
C LYS A 153 -47.95 -14.78 15.83
N ARG A 154 -48.05 -16.10 15.61
CA ARG A 154 -48.85 -17.01 16.46
C ARG A 154 -48.35 -17.04 17.91
N LEU A 155 -47.04 -16.90 18.14
CA LEU A 155 -46.43 -16.88 19.47
C LEU A 155 -46.61 -15.55 20.21
N GLY A 156 -47.17 -14.53 19.55
CA GLY A 156 -47.54 -13.24 20.13
C GLY A 156 -46.53 -12.11 19.91
N PHE A 157 -45.52 -12.31 19.06
CA PHE A 157 -44.55 -11.25 18.76
C PHE A 157 -45.16 -10.17 17.87
N ARG A 158 -44.90 -8.90 18.22
CA ARG A 158 -45.34 -7.71 17.47
C ARG A 158 -44.22 -7.13 16.63
N PHE A 159 -43.00 -7.19 17.16
CA PHE A 159 -41.81 -6.67 16.49
C PHE A 159 -40.68 -7.68 16.57
N ALA A 160 -39.87 -7.77 15.51
CA ALA A 160 -38.67 -8.58 15.53
C ALA A 160 -37.51 -7.93 14.75
N ARG A 161 -36.33 -7.90 15.35
CA ARG A 161 -35.11 -7.28 14.79
C ARG A 161 -34.16 -8.34 14.24
N ARG A 162 -33.70 -8.16 13.01
CA ARG A 162 -32.85 -9.10 12.25
C ARG A 162 -31.41 -8.67 11.99
N GLY A 163 -31.02 -7.46 12.39
CA GLY A 163 -29.69 -6.90 12.10
C GLY A 163 -29.58 -6.26 10.71
N GLY A 164 -28.35 -6.08 10.19
CA GLY A 164 -28.08 -5.44 8.90
C GLY A 164 -28.07 -6.38 7.68
N ALA A 165 -28.00 -7.69 7.91
CA ALA A 165 -28.04 -8.69 6.86
C ALA A 165 -29.49 -9.01 6.44
N PRO A 166 -29.77 -9.27 5.15
CA PRO A 166 -28.80 -9.51 4.07
C PRO A 166 -28.42 -8.29 3.22
N GLU A 167 -28.89 -7.07 3.53
CA GLU A 167 -28.50 -5.87 2.77
C GLU A 167 -27.01 -5.55 2.90
N PHE A 168 -26.40 -5.85 4.04
CA PHE A 168 -24.98 -5.67 4.31
C PHE A 168 -24.34 -6.97 4.81
N PRO A 169 -23.04 -7.20 4.53
CA PRO A 169 -22.28 -8.27 5.17
C PRO A 169 -22.36 -8.19 6.70
N TYR A 170 -22.46 -9.34 7.35
CA TYR A 170 -22.67 -9.44 8.81
C TYR A 170 -21.58 -8.74 9.63
N ASP A 171 -20.32 -8.89 9.22
CA ASP A 171 -19.12 -8.38 9.90
C ASP A 171 -18.92 -6.87 9.75
N ALA A 172 -19.56 -6.23 8.77
CA ALA A 172 -19.44 -4.79 8.53
C ALA A 172 -20.12 -3.93 9.62
N GLY A 173 -21.02 -4.51 10.41
CA GLY A 173 -21.83 -3.79 11.40
C GLY A 173 -22.75 -2.71 10.79
N ARG A 174 -22.89 -2.67 9.47
CA ARG A 174 -23.70 -1.68 8.74
C ARG A 174 -25.15 -2.10 8.62
N GLY A 175 -26.03 -1.12 8.43
CA GLY A 175 -27.44 -1.38 8.15
C GLY A 175 -28.26 -0.12 7.88
N THR A 176 -29.57 -0.29 7.77
CA THR A 176 -30.53 0.74 7.42
C THR A 176 -31.55 0.96 8.55
N ALA A 177 -32.04 2.19 8.70
CA ALA A 177 -33.14 2.48 9.61
C ALA A 177 -34.42 1.76 9.19
N PHE A 178 -35.26 1.49 10.19
CA PHE A 178 -36.58 0.92 10.02
C PHE A 178 -37.52 1.93 9.37
N GLU A 179 -38.23 1.50 8.34
CA GLU A 179 -39.25 2.25 7.63
C GLU A 179 -40.64 1.63 7.88
N PRO A 180 -41.40 2.12 8.88
CA PRO A 180 -42.75 1.62 9.16
C PRO A 180 -43.66 1.64 7.92
N GLY A 181 -44.39 0.55 7.69
CA GLY A 181 -45.26 0.36 6.52
C GLY A 181 -44.53 -0.08 5.24
N VAL A 182 -43.20 -0.03 5.22
CA VAL A 182 -42.37 -0.56 4.12
C VAL A 182 -41.66 -1.84 4.55
N ASP A 183 -40.99 -1.78 5.70
CA ASP A 183 -40.37 -2.94 6.35
C ASP A 183 -41.43 -3.76 7.10
N HIS A 184 -41.32 -5.09 7.02
CA HIS A 184 -42.18 -5.98 7.78
C HIS A 184 -41.88 -5.82 9.29
N PRO A 185 -42.89 -5.68 10.19
CA PRO A 185 -42.66 -5.48 11.64
C PRO A 185 -41.85 -6.59 12.32
N LEU A 186 -41.89 -7.80 11.76
CA LEU A 186 -41.08 -8.94 12.21
C LEU A 186 -39.74 -9.12 11.44
N LEU A 187 -39.30 -8.16 10.63
CA LEU A 187 -38.01 -8.18 9.92
C LEU A 187 -37.30 -6.82 9.99
N ILE A 188 -37.36 -6.18 11.15
CA ILE A 188 -36.82 -4.84 11.38
C ILE A 188 -35.30 -4.83 11.18
N PRO A 189 -34.76 -4.04 10.24
CA PRO A 189 -33.32 -3.91 10.07
C PRO A 189 -32.72 -3.12 11.23
N SER A 190 -31.45 -3.38 11.53
CA SER A 190 -30.66 -2.47 12.38
C SER A 190 -30.00 -1.40 11.51
N ALA A 191 -30.03 -0.15 11.96
CA ALA A 191 -29.29 0.96 11.35
C ALA A 191 -27.78 0.86 11.60
N GLY A 192 -27.40 0.06 12.59
CA GLY A 192 -26.04 -0.13 13.04
C GLY A 192 -25.93 -1.25 14.06
N ASP A 193 -24.85 -1.99 13.98
CA ASP A 193 -24.47 -3.03 14.93
C ASP A 193 -23.05 -2.73 15.41
N ALA A 194 -22.92 -2.39 16.69
CA ALA A 194 -21.67 -1.92 17.25
C ALA A 194 -20.63 -3.04 17.33
N ARG A 195 -19.46 -2.80 16.73
CA ARG A 195 -18.34 -3.75 16.64
C ARG A 195 -17.08 -3.16 17.30
N PRO A 196 -16.04 -3.98 17.58
CA PRO A 196 -14.82 -3.50 18.24
C PRO A 196 -14.11 -2.34 17.53
N ASN A 197 -14.20 -2.28 16.20
CA ASN A 197 -13.57 -1.25 15.37
C ASN A 197 -14.49 -0.07 15.03
N TRP A 198 -15.70 -0.01 15.61
CA TRP A 198 -16.59 1.13 15.42
C TRP A 198 -16.06 2.37 16.12
N THR A 199 -16.19 3.51 15.44
CA THR A 199 -15.88 4.83 15.97
C THR A 199 -17.16 5.58 16.38
N LEU A 200 -17.00 6.74 17.05
CA LEU A 200 -18.12 7.64 17.30
C LEU A 200 -18.82 8.10 16.02
N ASP A 201 -18.10 8.22 14.90
CA ASP A 201 -18.68 8.65 13.64
C ASP A 201 -19.51 7.54 12.98
N ASP A 202 -19.14 6.27 13.18
CA ASP A 202 -19.97 5.12 12.79
C ASP A 202 -21.32 5.14 13.52
N PHE A 203 -21.28 5.41 14.82
CA PHE A 203 -22.49 5.56 15.64
C PHE A 203 -23.34 6.76 15.20
N LYS A 204 -22.72 7.94 15.00
CA LYS A 204 -23.40 9.14 14.48
C LYS A 204 -24.05 8.90 13.13
N ARG A 205 -23.38 8.19 12.22
CA ARG A 205 -23.97 7.77 10.93
C ARG A 205 -25.25 6.95 11.16
N ALA A 206 -25.21 5.96 12.05
CA ALA A 206 -26.36 5.10 12.32
C ALA A 206 -27.56 5.89 12.88
N ILE A 207 -27.36 6.73 13.91
CA ILE A 207 -28.47 7.49 14.52
C ILE A 207 -29.00 8.62 13.62
N ARG A 208 -28.19 9.18 12.71
CA ARG A 208 -28.65 10.19 11.73
C ARG A 208 -29.72 9.67 10.77
N GLN A 209 -29.87 8.35 10.65
CA GLN A 209 -30.94 7.76 9.85
C GLN A 209 -32.35 7.97 10.46
N ALA A 210 -32.44 8.32 11.76
CA ALA A 210 -33.70 8.57 12.48
C ALA A 210 -34.35 9.91 12.10
N GLN A 211 -34.80 10.03 10.86
CA GLN A 211 -35.43 11.22 10.29
C GLN A 211 -36.46 10.83 9.23
N ALA A 212 -37.35 11.77 8.89
CA ALA A 212 -38.37 11.59 7.86
C ALA A 212 -39.26 10.35 8.09
N GLY A 213 -39.71 10.14 9.34
CA GLY A 213 -40.55 8.99 9.72
C GLY A 213 -39.80 7.67 9.87
N ARG A 214 -38.48 7.64 9.66
CA ARG A 214 -37.64 6.46 9.88
C ARG A 214 -37.13 6.40 11.31
N ILE A 215 -36.89 5.18 11.80
CA ILE A 215 -36.47 4.91 13.18
C ILE A 215 -35.13 4.17 13.14
N ALA A 216 -34.10 4.72 13.79
CA ALA A 216 -32.82 4.03 13.87
C ALA A 216 -32.90 2.93 14.95
N VAL A 217 -32.69 1.68 14.58
CA VAL A 217 -32.63 0.55 15.51
C VAL A 217 -31.18 0.13 15.66
N LEU A 218 -30.63 0.19 16.86
CA LEU A 218 -29.23 -0.14 17.13
C LEU A 218 -29.11 -1.47 17.85
N GLN A 219 -28.14 -2.26 17.39
CA GLN A 219 -27.77 -3.53 17.97
C GLN A 219 -26.44 -3.39 18.73
N PHE A 220 -26.43 -3.88 19.96
CA PHE A 220 -25.27 -4.03 20.80
C PHE A 220 -25.25 -5.46 21.36
N HIS A 221 -24.07 -5.97 21.68
CA HIS A 221 -23.91 -7.23 22.41
C HIS A 221 -23.46 -6.86 23.83
N GLY A 222 -22.26 -7.23 24.27
CA GLY A 222 -21.72 -6.80 25.57
C GLY A 222 -21.00 -5.45 25.57
N VAL A 223 -21.11 -4.74 26.70
CA VAL A 223 -20.41 -3.48 27.01
C VAL A 223 -19.67 -3.57 28.36
N PRO A 224 -18.58 -4.33 28.50
CA PRO A 224 -17.90 -5.11 27.46
C PRO A 224 -18.53 -6.49 27.23
N ASP A 225 -18.25 -7.10 26.07
CA ASP A 225 -18.36 -8.55 25.87
C ASP A 225 -16.96 -9.19 25.97
N ARG A 226 -16.78 -10.17 26.84
CA ARG A 226 -15.49 -10.83 27.03
C ARG A 226 -15.43 -12.20 26.36
N GLU A 227 -16.57 -12.87 26.25
CA GLU A 227 -16.67 -14.20 25.65
C GLU A 227 -16.79 -14.11 24.13
N HIS A 228 -17.35 -13.00 23.61
CA HIS A 228 -17.48 -12.73 22.18
C HIS A 228 -16.75 -11.44 21.77
N PRO A 229 -15.40 -11.45 21.74
CA PRO A 229 -14.61 -10.23 21.50
C PRO A 229 -14.86 -9.60 20.12
N TRP A 230 -15.43 -10.32 19.15
CA TRP A 230 -15.71 -9.80 17.79
C TRP A 230 -16.97 -8.91 17.70
N VAL A 231 -17.78 -8.83 18.76
CA VAL A 231 -18.98 -7.98 18.88
C VAL A 231 -18.95 -7.06 20.10
N HIS A 232 -17.82 -7.02 20.80
CA HIS A 232 -17.63 -6.19 21.99
C HIS A 232 -17.72 -4.69 21.67
N THR A 233 -18.31 -3.92 22.60
CA THR A 233 -18.20 -2.46 22.63
C THR A 233 -17.48 -2.00 23.91
N PRO A 234 -16.42 -1.17 23.82
CA PRO A 234 -15.77 -0.62 25.01
C PRO A 234 -16.73 0.25 25.86
N PRO A 235 -16.74 0.12 27.19
CA PRO A 235 -17.61 0.92 28.07
C PRO A 235 -17.50 2.42 27.88
N GLU A 236 -16.28 2.93 27.70
CA GLU A 236 -16.00 4.36 27.53
C GLU A 236 -16.60 4.87 26.22
N LEU A 237 -16.54 4.05 25.17
CA LEU A 237 -17.08 4.39 23.86
C LEU A 237 -18.62 4.33 23.87
N PHE A 238 -19.21 3.34 24.54
CA PHE A 238 -20.66 3.28 24.73
C PHE A 238 -21.19 4.47 25.56
N ALA A 239 -20.46 4.92 26.58
CA ALA A 239 -20.81 6.13 27.30
C ALA A 239 -20.82 7.36 26.37
N GLN A 240 -19.82 7.49 25.48
CA GLN A 240 -19.79 8.55 24.46
C GLN A 240 -20.98 8.48 23.50
N TYR A 241 -21.44 7.28 23.14
CA TYR A 241 -22.63 7.10 22.30
C TYR A 241 -23.90 7.66 22.97
N LEU A 242 -24.10 7.34 24.25
CA LEU A 242 -25.26 7.85 24.99
C LEU A 242 -25.16 9.35 25.23
N ASP A 243 -23.97 9.88 25.54
CA ASP A 243 -23.72 11.32 25.66
C ASP A 243 -23.99 12.05 24.34
N GLU A 244 -23.62 11.47 23.21
CA GLU A 244 -23.91 12.02 21.88
C GLU A 244 -25.42 12.07 21.60
N MET A 245 -26.15 10.98 21.89
CA MET A 245 -27.61 10.96 21.78
C MET A 245 -28.26 12.02 22.68
N HIS A 246 -27.87 12.06 23.95
CA HIS A 246 -28.45 12.97 24.94
C HIS A 246 -28.20 14.44 24.58
N ARG A 247 -26.94 14.79 24.27
CA ARG A 247 -26.57 16.16 23.88
C ARG A 247 -27.28 16.65 22.62
N ASN A 248 -27.56 15.75 21.68
CA ASN A 248 -28.21 16.10 20.41
C ASN A 248 -29.73 15.88 20.41
N GLY A 249 -30.35 15.60 21.56
CA GLY A 249 -31.80 15.48 21.71
C GLY A 249 -32.41 14.24 21.06
N TYR A 250 -31.65 13.15 20.95
CA TYR A 250 -32.20 11.85 20.55
C TYR A 250 -32.97 11.21 21.70
N ARG A 251 -34.00 10.44 21.35
CA ARG A 251 -34.82 9.68 22.30
C ARG A 251 -34.53 8.19 22.15
N GLY A 252 -33.97 7.56 23.18
CA GLY A 252 -33.80 6.11 23.27
C GLY A 252 -35.05 5.43 23.85
N ILE A 253 -35.62 4.47 23.12
CA ILE A 253 -36.80 3.68 23.55
C ILE A 253 -36.55 2.17 23.43
N ALA A 254 -37.39 1.37 24.09
CA ALA A 254 -37.44 -0.08 23.87
C ALA A 254 -38.22 -0.42 22.60
N LEU A 255 -37.97 -1.60 22.03
CA LEU A 255 -38.62 -2.08 20.81
C LEU A 255 -40.14 -2.24 20.97
N ARG A 256 -40.65 -2.71 22.12
CA ARG A 256 -42.10 -2.74 22.40
C ARG A 256 -42.77 -1.37 22.30
N ASP A 257 -42.04 -0.30 22.61
CA ASP A 257 -42.61 1.05 22.67
C ASP A 257 -42.88 1.60 21.25
N LEU A 258 -42.39 0.93 20.21
CA LEU A 258 -42.79 1.17 18.82
C LEU A 258 -44.29 1.05 18.61
N ALA A 259 -45.01 0.26 19.43
CA ALA A 259 -46.46 0.11 19.34
C ALA A 259 -47.24 1.43 19.53
N ARG A 260 -46.59 2.49 20.04
CA ARG A 260 -47.17 3.83 20.12
C ARG A 260 -47.21 4.53 18.77
N PHE A 261 -46.30 4.19 17.86
CA PHE A 261 -46.08 4.87 16.59
C PHE A 261 -46.34 4.00 15.35
N VAL A 262 -46.28 2.68 15.52
CA VAL A 262 -46.31 1.70 14.43
C VAL A 262 -47.40 0.66 14.71
N ASP A 263 -48.33 0.53 13.77
CA ASP A 263 -49.27 -0.59 13.76
C ASP A 263 -48.56 -1.84 13.22
N SER A 264 -48.27 -2.78 14.13
CA SER A 264 -47.60 -4.04 13.79
C SER A 264 -48.46 -4.99 12.95
N SER A 265 -49.75 -4.68 12.72
CA SER A 265 -50.62 -5.47 11.83
C SER A 265 -50.52 -5.06 10.36
N VAL A 266 -49.93 -3.89 10.07
CA VAL A 266 -49.67 -3.43 8.70
C VAL A 266 -48.42 -4.12 8.16
N GLU A 267 -48.63 -5.09 7.28
CA GLU A 267 -47.57 -5.92 6.69
C GLU A 267 -47.50 -5.67 5.17
N PRO A 268 -46.30 -5.58 4.57
CA PRO A 268 -46.16 -5.53 3.12
C PRO A 268 -46.61 -6.86 2.50
N ALA A 269 -47.14 -6.82 1.27
CA ALA A 269 -47.61 -8.01 0.55
C ALA A 269 -46.50 -9.06 0.36
N ASP A 270 -45.26 -8.61 0.16
CA ASP A 270 -44.06 -9.45 0.20
C ASP A 270 -43.11 -8.93 1.31
N PRO A 271 -42.91 -9.70 2.40
CA PRO A 271 -42.04 -9.34 3.51
C PRO A 271 -40.57 -9.06 3.13
N LEU A 272 -40.09 -9.60 1.99
CA LEU A 272 -38.69 -9.48 1.58
C LEU A 272 -38.47 -8.51 0.41
N ALA A 273 -39.53 -7.97 -0.20
CA ALA A 273 -39.40 -7.11 -1.38
C ALA A 273 -38.53 -5.86 -1.14
N VAL A 274 -38.65 -5.22 0.03
CA VAL A 274 -37.81 -4.06 0.40
C VAL A 274 -36.34 -4.46 0.54
N VAL A 275 -36.07 -5.64 1.10
CA VAL A 275 -34.72 -6.18 1.29
C VAL A 275 -34.05 -6.40 -0.06
N GLU A 276 -34.75 -7.07 -0.99
CA GLU A 276 -34.23 -7.29 -2.34
C GLU A 276 -34.07 -5.98 -3.13
N ARG A 277 -34.97 -5.01 -2.97
CA ARG A 277 -34.83 -3.67 -3.57
C ARG A 277 -33.59 -2.93 -3.08
N ARG A 278 -33.31 -2.96 -1.77
CA ARG A 278 -32.12 -2.32 -1.18
C ARG A 278 -30.82 -3.01 -1.62
N LYS A 279 -30.84 -4.34 -1.80
CA LYS A 279 -29.71 -5.09 -2.38
C LYS A 279 -29.47 -4.74 -3.85
N ALA A 280 -30.53 -4.51 -4.62
CA ALA A 280 -30.42 -4.14 -6.04
C ALA A 280 -29.97 -2.69 -6.28
N ASN A 281 -30.23 -1.78 -5.33
CA ASN A 281 -29.91 -0.35 -5.43
C ASN A 281 -29.06 0.11 -4.24
N PRO A 282 -27.74 -0.19 -4.23
CA PRO A 282 -26.83 0.30 -3.19
C PRO A 282 -26.76 1.84 -3.19
N PRO A 283 -26.37 2.47 -2.07
CA PRO A 283 -26.23 3.93 -1.99
C PRO A 283 -25.29 4.46 -3.08
N ALA A 284 -25.64 5.63 -3.62
CA ALA A 284 -24.90 6.24 -4.73
C ALA A 284 -23.42 6.49 -4.34
N PRO A 285 -22.48 6.34 -5.30
CA PRO A 285 -21.09 6.73 -5.09
C PRO A 285 -20.95 8.20 -4.71
N THR A 286 -20.06 8.47 -3.77
CA THR A 286 -19.79 9.79 -3.22
C THR A 286 -18.59 10.42 -3.91
N LEU A 287 -18.71 11.70 -4.29
CA LEU A 287 -17.59 12.46 -4.83
C LEU A 287 -16.55 12.71 -3.74
N VAL A 288 -15.31 12.31 -4.01
CA VAL A 288 -14.14 12.62 -3.21
C VAL A 288 -13.25 13.55 -4.02
N ARG A 289 -12.91 14.70 -3.44
CA ARG A 289 -11.93 15.64 -4.00
C ARG A 289 -10.76 15.77 -3.03
N GLY A 290 -9.55 15.89 -3.54
CA GLY A 290 -8.42 16.15 -2.65
C GLY A 290 -7.26 16.89 -3.30
N GLU A 291 -6.35 17.36 -2.46
CA GLU A 291 -5.12 18.03 -2.87
C GLU A 291 -3.93 17.58 -2.00
N VAL A 292 -2.73 17.78 -2.53
CA VAL A 292 -1.48 17.38 -1.89
C VAL A 292 -0.55 18.57 -1.83
N LEU A 293 -0.13 18.95 -0.63
CA LEU A 293 0.69 20.12 -0.37
C LEU A 293 2.04 19.71 0.23
N ASP A 294 3.06 20.52 -0.02
CA ASP A 294 4.31 20.46 0.72
C ASP A 294 4.11 21.03 2.13
N THR A 295 4.50 20.28 3.16
CA THR A 295 4.28 20.66 4.56
C THR A 295 4.91 22.01 4.90
N GLN A 296 6.09 22.31 4.33
CA GLN A 296 6.86 23.50 4.66
C GLN A 296 6.47 24.70 3.80
N THR A 297 6.41 24.52 2.48
CA THR A 297 6.17 25.63 1.55
C THR A 297 4.69 25.92 1.32
N LYS A 298 3.81 24.98 1.71
CA LYS A 298 2.36 24.99 1.47
C LYS A 298 1.98 25.04 -0.02
N GLN A 299 2.93 24.79 -0.91
CA GLN A 299 2.68 24.74 -2.35
C GLN A 299 2.12 23.36 -2.74
N PRO A 300 1.25 23.29 -3.75
CA PRO A 300 0.81 22.02 -4.30
C PRO A 300 1.96 21.18 -4.86
N LEU A 301 1.85 19.85 -4.73
CA LEU A 301 2.86 18.90 -5.17
C LEU A 301 2.27 17.89 -6.16
N ALA A 302 3.03 17.61 -7.22
CA ALA A 302 2.82 16.39 -8.00
C ALA A 302 3.22 15.18 -7.14
N CYS A 303 2.51 14.06 -7.27
CA CYS A 303 2.68 12.89 -6.41
C CYS A 303 2.14 11.61 -7.06
N ARG A 304 2.47 10.46 -6.48
CA ARG A 304 1.71 9.22 -6.66
C ARG A 304 0.62 9.13 -5.59
N LEU A 305 -0.59 8.71 -5.98
CA LEU A 305 -1.67 8.37 -5.08
C LEU A 305 -2.11 6.92 -5.28
N TYR A 306 -2.18 6.19 -4.16
CA TYR A 306 -2.71 4.84 -4.05
C TYR A 306 -4.04 4.91 -3.30
N ILE A 307 -5.09 4.27 -3.81
CA ILE A 307 -6.39 4.16 -3.13
C ILE A 307 -6.83 2.70 -3.17
N GLN A 308 -6.99 2.10 -2.00
CA GLN A 308 -7.39 0.71 -1.87
C GLN A 308 -8.57 0.55 -0.90
N ASP A 309 -9.57 -0.28 -1.23
CA ASP A 309 -10.64 -0.63 -0.28
C ASP A 309 -10.22 -1.76 0.68
N GLU A 310 -11.07 -2.05 1.68
CA GLU A 310 -10.84 -3.13 2.66
C GLU A 310 -10.77 -4.54 2.04
N ARG A 311 -11.22 -4.72 0.79
CA ARG A 311 -11.20 -5.99 0.04
C ARG A 311 -10.00 -6.09 -0.91
N GLY A 312 -9.13 -5.08 -0.92
CA GLY A 312 -7.96 -5.00 -1.79
C GLY A 312 -8.23 -4.43 -3.19
N GLY A 313 -9.43 -3.92 -3.47
CA GLY A 313 -9.80 -3.26 -4.73
C GLY A 313 -9.12 -1.91 -4.91
N TRP A 314 -8.67 -1.62 -6.13
CA TRP A 314 -7.89 -0.41 -6.46
C TRP A 314 -8.73 0.65 -7.17
N TYR A 315 -8.50 1.92 -6.84
CA TYR A 315 -9.20 3.07 -7.40
C TYR A 315 -8.21 4.12 -7.91
N PHE A 316 -8.54 4.75 -9.04
CA PHE A 316 -7.66 5.65 -9.76
C PHE A 316 -8.39 6.97 -10.00
N PRO A 317 -7.96 8.07 -9.37
CA PRO A 317 -8.60 9.37 -9.59
C PRO A 317 -8.23 10.01 -10.93
N ASP A 318 -9.04 10.98 -11.31
CA ASP A 318 -8.77 11.95 -12.37
C ASP A 318 -8.26 13.28 -11.77
N SER A 319 -7.75 14.16 -12.62
CA SER A 319 -7.47 15.54 -12.25
C SER A 319 -8.77 16.34 -12.19
N ALA A 320 -9.00 17.07 -11.09
CA ALA A 320 -10.13 17.98 -10.97
C ALA A 320 -9.90 19.32 -11.70
N ALA A 321 -8.67 19.57 -12.17
CA ALA A 321 -8.31 20.75 -12.95
C ALA A 321 -8.14 20.40 -14.44
N ALA A 322 -8.67 21.24 -15.33
CA ALA A 322 -8.61 21.03 -16.78
C ALA A 322 -7.18 21.06 -17.37
N ASN A 323 -6.26 21.77 -16.72
CA ASN A 323 -4.84 21.83 -17.08
C ASN A 323 -3.98 20.86 -16.25
N GLY A 324 -4.60 20.07 -15.37
CA GLY A 324 -3.92 19.02 -14.62
C GLY A 324 -3.98 17.68 -15.33
N SER A 325 -3.11 16.77 -14.91
CA SER A 325 -3.04 15.41 -15.43
C SER A 325 -3.05 14.38 -14.31
N ALA A 326 -3.63 13.23 -14.63
CA ALA A 326 -3.73 12.05 -13.78
C ALA A 326 -3.43 10.83 -14.66
N LEU A 327 -2.36 10.10 -14.35
CA LEU A 327 -1.88 8.99 -15.16
C LEU A 327 -1.97 7.70 -14.36
N PRO A 328 -2.98 6.84 -14.60
CA PRO A 328 -3.09 5.57 -13.92
C PRO A 328 -1.96 4.63 -14.36
N TYR A 329 -1.31 4.02 -13.39
CA TYR A 329 -0.29 2.99 -13.57
C TYR A 329 -0.79 1.70 -12.94
N GLN A 330 -1.10 0.73 -13.82
CA GLN A 330 -1.68 -0.56 -13.43
C GLN A 330 -0.82 -1.67 -14.00
N LYS A 331 0.19 -2.09 -13.24
CA LYS A 331 1.12 -3.14 -13.69
C LYS A 331 1.10 -4.32 -12.76
N ARG A 332 1.01 -5.50 -13.37
CA ARG A 332 1.14 -6.81 -12.75
C ARG A 332 2.19 -7.57 -13.52
N ASN A 333 3.16 -8.16 -12.82
CA ASN A 333 4.17 -8.99 -13.48
C ASN A 333 3.56 -10.29 -14.01
N TRP A 334 4.06 -10.78 -15.14
CA TRP A 334 3.58 -12.01 -15.79
C TRP A 334 4.11 -13.30 -15.13
N ALA A 335 5.29 -13.25 -14.50
CA ALA A 335 5.92 -14.39 -13.84
C ALA A 335 5.48 -14.52 -12.38
N ASN A 336 5.47 -13.40 -11.62
CA ASN A 336 4.88 -13.34 -10.29
C ASN A 336 3.66 -12.43 -10.31
N THR A 337 2.46 -13.00 -10.38
CA THR A 337 1.21 -12.24 -10.45
C THR A 337 0.86 -11.49 -9.17
N ASN A 338 1.52 -11.79 -8.04
CA ASN A 338 1.38 -11.03 -6.79
C ASN A 338 2.23 -9.75 -6.80
N ALA A 339 3.22 -9.63 -7.69
CA ALA A 339 3.98 -8.40 -7.89
C ALA A 339 3.12 -7.38 -8.66
N VAL A 340 2.49 -6.48 -7.92
CA VAL A 340 1.55 -5.48 -8.43
C VAL A 340 1.94 -4.06 -8.01
N GLU A 341 1.82 -3.12 -8.94
CA GLU A 341 2.02 -1.69 -8.73
C GLU A 341 0.81 -0.95 -9.32
N MET A 342 0.01 -0.33 -8.45
CA MET A 342 -1.32 0.22 -8.75
C MET A 342 -1.43 1.62 -8.12
N HIS A 343 -1.20 2.66 -8.90
CA HIS A 343 -1.32 4.05 -8.44
C HIS A 343 -1.76 4.98 -9.57
N THR A 344 -2.12 6.22 -9.23
CA THR A 344 -2.22 7.32 -10.19
C THR A 344 -1.09 8.30 -9.94
N THR A 345 -0.35 8.66 -10.99
CA THR A 345 0.58 9.81 -10.94
C THR A 345 -0.22 11.07 -11.20
N LEU A 346 -0.30 11.95 -10.20
CA LEU A 346 -1.02 13.21 -10.24
C LEU A 346 -0.06 14.36 -10.44
N SER A 347 -0.42 15.27 -11.35
CA SER A 347 0.17 16.61 -11.40
C SER A 347 -0.13 17.38 -10.10
N ALA A 348 0.49 18.54 -9.89
CA ALA A 348 0.31 19.35 -8.69
C ALA A 348 -1.09 20.01 -8.54
N HIS A 349 -2.11 19.49 -9.22
CA HIS A 349 -3.48 19.98 -9.17
C HIS A 349 -4.34 19.08 -8.28
N PRO A 350 -5.49 19.57 -7.78
CA PRO A 350 -6.43 18.73 -7.06
C PRO A 350 -6.92 17.54 -7.90
N PHE A 351 -7.19 16.42 -7.24
CA PHE A 351 -7.72 15.21 -7.84
C PHE A 351 -9.20 15.01 -7.46
N GLU A 352 -9.92 14.22 -8.25
CA GLU A 352 -11.27 13.79 -7.94
C GLU A 352 -11.58 12.37 -8.40
N LEU A 353 -12.52 11.72 -7.71
CA LEU A 353 -13.10 10.44 -8.07
C LEU A 353 -14.41 10.22 -7.32
N THR A 354 -15.21 9.24 -7.75
CA THR A 354 -16.37 8.79 -7.00
C THR A 354 -16.09 7.43 -6.35
N LEU A 355 -16.39 7.31 -5.05
CA LEU A 355 -16.20 6.10 -4.28
C LEU A 355 -17.52 5.67 -3.63
N PRO A 356 -17.89 4.37 -3.67
CA PRO A 356 -18.97 3.85 -2.85
C PRO A 356 -18.74 4.15 -1.36
N PRO A 357 -19.80 4.22 -0.53
CA PRO A 357 -19.62 4.35 0.90
C PRO A 357 -18.85 3.14 1.47
N GLY A 358 -17.70 3.37 2.09
CA GLY A 358 -16.79 2.30 2.50
C GLY A 358 -15.57 2.86 3.25
N ARG A 359 -14.68 1.99 3.71
CA ARG A 359 -13.37 2.39 4.24
C ARG A 359 -12.30 2.13 3.18
N TYR A 360 -11.38 3.07 3.06
CA TYR A 360 -10.35 3.10 2.05
C TYR A 360 -9.01 3.51 2.66
N THR A 361 -7.92 2.90 2.22
CA THR A 361 -6.56 3.33 2.51
C THR A 361 -6.07 4.21 1.37
N PHE A 362 -5.74 5.46 1.70
CA PHE A 362 -5.09 6.40 0.79
C PHE A 362 -3.61 6.48 1.17
N THR A 363 -2.70 6.27 0.21
CA THR A 363 -1.27 6.52 0.39
C THR A 363 -0.79 7.51 -0.65
N VAL A 364 -0.20 8.62 -0.19
CA VAL A 364 0.38 9.66 -1.05
C VAL A 364 1.89 9.64 -0.93
N GLU A 365 2.60 9.69 -2.07
CA GLU A 365 4.06 9.66 -2.11
C GLU A 365 4.64 10.60 -3.16
N ARG A 366 5.87 11.08 -2.92
CA ARG A 366 6.65 11.86 -3.88
C ARG A 366 8.11 11.45 -3.84
N GLY A 367 8.59 10.74 -4.87
CA GLY A 367 9.99 10.37 -5.00
C GLY A 367 10.57 9.62 -3.79
N LYS A 368 11.85 9.83 -3.51
CA LYS A 368 12.57 9.25 -2.35
C LYS A 368 12.86 10.24 -1.22
N GLU A 369 12.63 11.52 -1.46
CA GLU A 369 13.04 12.63 -0.60
C GLU A 369 11.92 13.11 0.34
N TYR A 370 10.73 12.51 0.23
CA TYR A 370 9.56 12.77 1.08
C TYR A 370 9.15 11.51 1.85
N PHE A 371 8.59 11.70 3.04
CA PHE A 371 7.86 10.62 3.71
C PHE A 371 6.49 10.42 3.04
N ALA A 372 6.07 9.16 2.95
CA ALA A 372 4.71 8.81 2.55
C ALA A 372 3.69 9.26 3.61
N ASP A 373 2.49 9.63 3.16
CA ASP A 373 1.33 9.91 4.01
C ASP A 373 0.25 8.85 3.72
N THR A 374 0.03 7.93 4.67
CA THR A 374 -0.96 6.87 4.58
C THR A 374 -2.07 7.07 5.60
N ARG A 375 -3.33 7.06 5.16
CA ARG A 375 -4.51 7.30 6.00
C ARG A 375 -5.63 6.34 5.65
N GLU A 376 -6.32 5.83 6.67
CA GLU A 376 -7.63 5.20 6.51
C GLU A 376 -8.71 6.27 6.49
N ILE A 377 -9.58 6.23 5.48
CA ILE A 377 -10.62 7.23 5.22
C ILE A 377 -11.96 6.50 5.03
N VAL A 378 -12.96 6.94 5.79
CA VAL A 378 -14.34 6.45 5.66
C VAL A 378 -15.11 7.37 4.74
N VAL A 379 -15.51 6.85 3.58
CA VAL A 379 -16.41 7.52 2.63
C VAL A 379 -17.85 7.23 3.03
N GLY A 380 -18.61 8.29 3.29
CA GLY A 380 -20.04 8.25 3.58
C GLY A 380 -20.90 8.51 2.34
N ASP A 381 -22.07 9.10 2.55
CA ASP A 381 -23.06 9.49 1.55
C ASP A 381 -22.96 10.97 1.11
N GLU A 382 -22.08 11.75 1.74
CA GLU A 382 -21.87 13.18 1.46
C GLU A 382 -20.50 13.44 0.84
N PRO A 383 -20.37 14.39 -0.12
CA PRO A 383 -19.09 14.71 -0.76
C PRO A 383 -17.96 14.99 0.24
N LEU A 384 -16.80 14.41 -0.01
CA LEU A 384 -15.64 14.46 0.86
C LEU A 384 -14.52 15.32 0.25
N ARG A 385 -13.91 16.18 1.07
CA ARG A 385 -12.70 16.93 0.72
C ARG A 385 -11.53 16.48 1.56
N LEU A 386 -10.40 16.19 0.91
CA LEU A 386 -9.19 15.67 1.52
C LEU A 386 -8.00 16.59 1.27
N GLU A 387 -7.14 16.74 2.27
CA GLU A 387 -5.89 17.50 2.17
C GLU A 387 -4.75 16.65 2.75
N PHE A 388 -3.73 16.37 1.93
CA PHE A 388 -2.53 15.64 2.32
C PHE A 388 -1.34 16.58 2.40
N HIS A 389 -0.42 16.30 3.33
CA HIS A 389 0.78 17.12 3.54
C HIS A 389 2.01 16.22 3.49
N LEU A 390 2.79 16.31 2.42
CA LEU A 390 4.04 15.57 2.32
C LEU A 390 5.17 16.36 2.96
N ARG A 391 5.96 15.69 3.80
CA ARG A 391 7.11 16.29 4.48
C ARG A 391 8.39 15.83 3.83
N ARG A 392 9.14 16.76 3.24
CA ARG A 392 10.48 16.51 2.71
C ARG A 392 11.44 16.26 3.87
N TRP A 393 12.25 15.20 3.77
CA TRP A 393 13.25 14.85 4.80
C TRP A 393 14.69 15.07 4.34
N LEU A 394 14.91 15.18 3.03
CA LEU A 394 16.19 15.51 2.41
C LEU A 394 15.95 16.30 1.12
N ASP A 395 16.84 17.24 0.81
CA ASP A 395 16.83 17.99 -0.45
C ASP A 395 18.20 17.83 -1.11
N LEU A 396 18.32 16.83 -1.98
CA LEU A 396 19.59 16.48 -2.62
C LEU A 396 20.03 17.55 -3.63
N ALA A 397 19.08 18.21 -4.28
CA ALA A 397 19.37 19.29 -5.21
C ALA A 397 20.06 20.47 -4.50
N LYS A 398 19.64 20.83 -3.28
CA LYS A 398 20.35 21.84 -2.45
C LYS A 398 21.75 21.41 -2.06
N LEU A 399 21.97 20.11 -1.92
CA LEU A 399 23.31 19.57 -1.69
C LEU A 399 24.13 19.50 -2.98
N GLY A 400 23.55 19.68 -4.18
CA GLY A 400 24.25 19.57 -5.46
C GLY A 400 24.23 18.14 -6.04
N TRP A 401 23.32 17.29 -5.60
CA TRP A 401 23.09 15.95 -6.12
C TRP A 401 21.77 15.92 -6.90
N TYR A 402 21.80 15.33 -8.10
CA TYR A 402 20.64 15.30 -8.97
C TYR A 402 20.41 13.88 -9.49
N SER A 403 19.17 13.41 -9.41
CA SER A 403 18.77 12.04 -9.70
C SER A 403 18.66 11.74 -11.20
N GLY A 404 18.74 10.46 -11.57
CA GLY A 404 18.28 9.99 -12.87
C GLY A 404 17.94 8.51 -12.93
N ASP A 405 17.17 8.16 -13.96
CA ASP A 405 16.71 6.82 -14.31
C ASP A 405 17.04 6.57 -15.80
N THR A 406 17.86 5.55 -16.08
CA THR A 406 18.39 5.28 -17.42
C THR A 406 17.55 4.28 -18.23
N HIS A 407 16.51 3.68 -17.64
CA HIS A 407 15.66 2.68 -18.30
C HIS A 407 14.18 3.00 -18.10
N VAL A 408 13.56 3.65 -19.09
CA VAL A 408 12.15 4.07 -19.01
C VAL A 408 11.38 3.68 -20.27
N HIS A 409 10.19 3.07 -20.11
CA HIS A 409 9.27 2.69 -21.20
C HIS A 409 7.93 3.43 -21.06
N ARG A 410 8.00 4.76 -20.99
CA ARG A 410 6.82 5.64 -20.91
C ARG A 410 6.76 6.52 -22.15
N SER A 411 5.55 6.94 -22.52
CA SER A 411 5.40 7.86 -23.65
C SER A 411 5.92 9.25 -23.28
N LEU A 412 6.35 10.01 -24.29
CA LEU A 412 7.02 11.30 -24.06
C LEU A 412 6.09 12.34 -23.42
N ASP A 413 4.78 12.25 -23.66
CA ASP A 413 3.75 13.12 -23.10
C ASP A 413 3.45 12.85 -21.62
N GLU A 414 3.72 11.63 -21.13
CA GLU A 414 3.54 11.27 -19.72
C GLU A 414 4.69 11.78 -18.84
N LEU A 415 5.90 11.86 -19.39
CA LEU A 415 7.14 12.13 -18.64
C LEU A 415 7.13 13.45 -17.86
N PRO A 416 6.59 14.58 -18.35
CA PRO A 416 6.53 15.82 -17.56
C PRO A 416 5.85 15.63 -16.20
N ASN A 417 4.72 14.92 -16.16
CA ASN A 417 4.03 14.65 -14.90
C ASN A 417 4.82 13.66 -14.02
N LEU A 418 5.29 12.56 -14.61
CA LEU A 418 6.04 11.52 -13.89
C LEU A 418 7.31 12.05 -13.23
N LEU A 419 8.12 12.85 -13.95
CA LEU A 419 9.34 13.42 -13.40
C LEU A 419 9.04 14.33 -12.21
N LEU A 420 8.00 15.15 -12.31
CA LEU A 420 7.60 16.03 -11.22
C LEU A 420 7.04 15.24 -10.04
N ALA A 421 6.25 14.20 -10.24
CA ALA A 421 5.72 13.37 -9.16
C ALA A 421 6.80 12.55 -8.44
N GLU A 422 7.89 12.21 -9.14
CA GLU A 422 9.02 11.45 -8.59
C GLU A 422 10.18 12.30 -8.06
N ASP A 423 10.12 13.62 -8.25
CA ASP A 423 11.24 14.54 -8.06
C ASP A 423 12.52 13.99 -8.77
N LEU A 424 12.34 13.46 -9.99
CA LEU A 424 13.36 12.76 -10.75
C LEU A 424 13.99 13.70 -11.80
N ASN A 425 15.24 14.12 -11.59
CA ASN A 425 15.81 15.22 -12.37
C ASN A 425 16.08 14.85 -13.84
N VAL A 426 16.51 13.62 -14.13
CA VAL A 426 16.86 13.18 -15.49
C VAL A 426 16.25 11.81 -15.81
N ALA A 427 15.60 11.67 -16.97
CA ALA A 427 15.17 10.35 -17.47
C ALA A 427 15.57 10.11 -18.93
N PHE A 428 15.72 8.83 -19.27
CA PHE A 428 16.03 8.34 -20.61
C PHE A 428 14.94 7.37 -21.10
N PRO A 429 13.85 7.86 -21.71
CA PRO A 429 12.90 7.00 -22.39
C PRO A 429 13.54 6.24 -23.54
N LEU A 430 13.34 4.92 -23.60
CA LEU A 430 13.80 4.03 -24.65
C LEU A 430 12.83 4.10 -25.83
N SER A 431 12.93 5.23 -26.52
CA SER A 431 12.06 5.63 -27.62
C SER A 431 12.18 4.76 -28.86
N TYR A 432 13.37 4.22 -29.11
CA TYR A 432 13.57 3.19 -30.11
C TYR A 432 13.79 1.85 -29.39
N TRP A 433 12.93 0.87 -29.64
CA TRP A 433 12.99 -0.43 -28.98
C TRP A 433 12.94 -1.53 -30.04
N VAL A 434 14.08 -2.19 -30.21
CA VAL A 434 14.30 -3.22 -31.23
C VAL A 434 14.36 -4.57 -30.55
N THR A 435 13.45 -5.47 -30.95
CA THR A 435 13.41 -6.83 -30.38
C THR A 435 13.79 -7.95 -31.34
N LYS A 436 14.02 -7.59 -32.60
CA LYS A 436 14.37 -8.49 -33.70
C LYS A 436 15.80 -8.23 -34.15
N GLY A 437 16.59 -9.30 -34.27
CA GLY A 437 17.95 -9.24 -34.77
C GLY A 437 18.03 -8.61 -36.16
N PHE A 438 19.17 -7.99 -36.46
CA PHE A 438 19.50 -7.36 -37.75
C PHE A 438 18.58 -6.20 -38.16
N THR A 439 17.55 -5.88 -37.37
CA THR A 439 16.59 -4.81 -37.65
C THR A 439 17.15 -3.48 -37.16
N PRO A 440 17.25 -2.44 -38.01
CA PRO A 440 17.69 -1.14 -37.56
C PRO A 440 16.63 -0.46 -36.68
N PRO A 441 17.04 0.38 -35.70
CA PRO A 441 16.12 1.12 -34.84
C PRO A 441 15.09 1.97 -35.59
N SER A 442 15.42 2.55 -36.75
CA SER A 442 14.45 3.25 -37.60
C SER A 442 13.24 2.39 -38.02
N SER A 443 13.40 1.07 -38.00
CA SER A 443 12.36 0.06 -38.28
C SER A 443 12.03 -0.82 -37.06
N GLY A 444 12.37 -0.37 -35.85
CA GLY A 444 12.11 -1.07 -34.60
C GLY A 444 10.63 -1.37 -34.38
N ASP A 445 10.32 -2.55 -33.85
CA ASP A 445 8.98 -3.10 -33.76
C ASP A 445 8.18 -2.60 -32.54
N LYS A 446 8.84 -1.93 -31.61
CA LYS A 446 8.24 -1.36 -30.40
C LYS A 446 8.58 0.12 -30.16
N ASN A 447 8.98 0.82 -31.21
CA ASN A 447 9.30 2.25 -31.14
C ASN A 447 8.11 3.07 -30.66
N LEU A 448 8.40 4.16 -29.96
CA LEU A 448 7.44 5.23 -29.77
C LEU A 448 7.14 5.89 -31.13
N GLY A 449 5.86 6.16 -31.39
CA GLY A 449 5.43 6.85 -32.60
C GLY A 449 5.76 8.35 -32.58
N GLY A 450 5.75 8.97 -33.76
CA GLY A 450 5.94 10.41 -33.93
C GLY A 450 7.40 10.84 -34.13
N THR A 451 7.62 12.16 -34.26
CA THR A 451 8.95 12.73 -34.43
C THR A 451 9.64 12.85 -33.07
N ILE A 452 10.81 12.24 -32.94
CA ILE A 452 11.59 12.24 -31.70
C ILE A 452 12.68 13.30 -31.82
N GLU A 453 12.65 14.33 -30.97
CA GLU A 453 13.59 15.44 -31.05
C GLU A 453 15.03 15.03 -30.74
N ALA A 454 15.98 15.81 -31.27
CA ALA A 454 17.40 15.67 -30.96
C ALA A 454 17.79 16.72 -29.92
N GLY A 455 17.58 16.42 -28.65
CA GLY A 455 17.95 17.34 -27.56
C GLY A 455 17.17 17.11 -26.27
N PRO A 456 17.67 17.60 -25.13
CA PRO A 456 16.97 17.51 -23.86
C PRO A 456 15.66 18.29 -23.88
N VAL A 457 14.55 17.66 -23.49
CA VAL A 457 13.25 18.31 -23.30
C VAL A 457 13.14 18.75 -21.84
N ARG A 458 12.99 20.06 -21.64
CA ARG A 458 12.90 20.66 -20.32
C ARG A 458 11.47 20.63 -19.79
N VAL A 459 11.30 20.07 -18.59
CA VAL A 459 10.02 20.11 -17.86
C VAL A 459 9.99 21.35 -16.96
N ASP A 460 11.07 21.60 -16.21
CA ASP A 460 11.23 22.82 -15.41
C ASP A 460 12.72 23.22 -15.26
N ALA A 461 13.06 23.99 -14.22
CA ALA A 461 14.44 24.41 -13.95
C ALA A 461 15.42 23.23 -13.71
N THR A 462 14.96 22.12 -13.12
CA THR A 462 15.77 20.99 -12.64
C THR A 462 15.33 19.62 -13.16
N HIS A 463 14.27 19.54 -13.94
CA HIS A 463 13.70 18.29 -14.47
C HIS A 463 13.74 18.30 -16.01
N VAL A 464 14.35 17.24 -16.57
CA VAL A 464 14.62 17.09 -18.00
C VAL A 464 14.53 15.61 -18.38
N PHE A 465 14.02 15.29 -19.57
CA PHE A 465 14.29 13.98 -20.18
C PHE A 465 14.99 14.16 -21.52
N TYR A 466 15.83 13.19 -21.88
CA TYR A 466 16.40 13.14 -23.23
C TYR A 466 15.60 12.13 -24.06
N PRO A 467 14.81 12.57 -25.06
CA PRO A 467 13.81 11.73 -25.70
C PRO A 467 14.40 10.69 -26.66
N ARG A 468 15.62 10.86 -27.16
CA ARG A 468 16.21 9.98 -28.17
C ARG A 468 17.20 8.99 -27.55
N ASN A 469 16.71 7.78 -27.26
CA ASN A 469 17.53 6.65 -26.81
C ASN A 469 17.06 5.37 -27.50
N THR A 470 17.96 4.41 -27.61
CA THR A 470 17.69 3.12 -28.27
C THR A 470 17.98 1.98 -27.33
N GLU A 471 17.10 0.98 -27.30
CA GLU A 471 17.35 -0.33 -26.74
C GLU A 471 17.37 -1.39 -27.84
N TYR A 472 18.44 -2.17 -27.85
CA TYR A 472 18.52 -3.42 -28.61
C TYR A 472 18.29 -4.58 -27.65
N GLU A 473 17.05 -5.05 -27.53
CA GLU A 473 16.62 -6.15 -26.65
C GLU A 473 16.24 -7.38 -27.49
N ILE A 474 17.24 -8.10 -27.98
CA ILE A 474 17.04 -9.07 -29.05
C ILE A 474 16.50 -10.39 -28.51
N PHE A 475 15.25 -10.73 -28.88
CA PHE A 475 14.58 -12.00 -28.55
C PHE A 475 14.56 -13.00 -29.71
N THR A 476 14.73 -12.51 -30.94
CA THR A 476 14.61 -13.33 -32.16
C THR A 476 15.72 -13.03 -33.16
N LEU A 477 16.17 -14.04 -33.90
CA LEU A 477 17.10 -13.94 -35.02
C LEU A 477 16.44 -14.59 -36.24
N ASP A 478 16.28 -13.85 -37.34
CA ASP A 478 15.64 -14.31 -38.58
C ASP A 478 14.31 -15.05 -38.35
N GLY A 479 13.49 -14.51 -37.44
CA GLY A 479 12.18 -15.07 -37.07
C GLY A 479 12.23 -16.25 -36.10
N GLN A 480 13.41 -16.78 -35.76
CA GLN A 480 13.58 -17.84 -34.78
C GLN A 480 13.79 -17.27 -33.37
N ARG A 481 13.16 -17.87 -32.36
CA ARG A 481 13.34 -17.45 -30.96
C ARG A 481 14.75 -17.79 -30.49
N HIS A 482 15.56 -16.76 -30.25
CA HIS A 482 16.92 -16.88 -29.75
C HIS A 482 17.32 -15.60 -29.03
N THR A 483 17.05 -15.53 -27.72
CA THR A 483 17.39 -14.35 -26.92
C THR A 483 18.91 -14.15 -26.87
N LEU A 484 19.37 -12.93 -27.14
CA LEU A 484 20.76 -12.52 -26.97
C LEU A 484 20.97 -11.68 -25.71
N GLY A 485 20.15 -10.65 -25.48
CA GLY A 485 20.41 -9.67 -24.41
C GLY A 485 19.86 -8.29 -24.73
N ALA A 486 20.15 -7.36 -23.83
CA ALA A 486 19.84 -5.95 -23.98
C ALA A 486 21.11 -5.09 -23.92
N VAL A 487 21.12 -3.97 -24.65
CA VAL A 487 22.07 -2.86 -24.48
C VAL A 487 21.40 -1.55 -24.88
N PHE A 488 21.67 -0.49 -24.13
CA PHE A 488 21.09 0.82 -24.41
C PHE A 488 22.12 1.75 -25.02
N VAL A 489 21.68 2.55 -25.99
CA VAL A 489 22.40 3.69 -26.51
C VAL A 489 21.70 4.94 -26.00
N LEU A 490 22.31 5.60 -25.02
CA LEU A 490 21.74 6.77 -24.34
C LEU A 490 22.32 8.06 -24.91
N ASN A 491 21.46 9.06 -25.15
CA ASN A 491 21.85 10.41 -25.58
C ASN A 491 22.40 10.52 -27.02
N HIS A 492 22.06 9.58 -27.91
CA HIS A 492 22.48 9.67 -29.32
C HIS A 492 21.78 10.83 -30.04
N LYS A 493 22.46 11.41 -31.03
CA LYS A 493 22.07 12.64 -31.73
C LYS A 493 21.37 12.37 -33.04
N THR A 494 21.63 11.24 -33.70
CA THR A 494 20.93 10.83 -34.92
C THR A 494 20.25 9.47 -34.75
N PRO A 495 19.14 9.17 -35.46
CA PRO A 495 18.58 7.82 -35.44
C PRO A 495 19.62 6.80 -35.87
N LEU A 496 19.66 5.67 -35.17
CA LEU A 496 20.57 4.58 -35.52
C LEU A 496 19.96 3.78 -36.67
N GLU A 497 20.75 3.58 -37.73
CA GLU A 497 20.33 2.89 -38.96
C GLU A 497 20.95 1.47 -39.08
N LEU A 498 21.61 1.00 -38.03
CA LEU A 498 22.28 -0.30 -37.99
C LEU A 498 21.50 -1.26 -37.09
N GLY A 499 21.21 -2.45 -37.59
CA GLY A 499 20.67 -3.55 -36.79
C GLY A 499 21.76 -4.28 -36.00
N ALA A 500 21.38 -4.91 -34.91
CA ALA A 500 22.27 -5.71 -34.06
C ALA A 500 21.86 -7.20 -34.09
N PRO A 501 22.81 -8.14 -34.03
CA PRO A 501 24.27 -7.97 -34.20
C PRO A 501 24.66 -7.76 -35.69
N PRO A 502 25.88 -7.30 -36.04
CA PRO A 502 27.02 -6.98 -35.16
C PRO A 502 26.84 -5.68 -34.38
N VAL A 503 27.53 -5.53 -33.25
CA VAL A 503 27.36 -4.42 -32.29
C VAL A 503 28.49 -3.39 -32.30
N GLY A 504 29.70 -3.74 -32.76
CA GLY A 504 30.86 -2.86 -32.81
C GLY A 504 30.65 -1.58 -33.62
N PRO A 505 30.10 -1.65 -34.85
CA PRO A 505 29.80 -0.44 -35.64
C PRO A 505 28.78 0.49 -34.98
N ILE A 506 27.81 -0.08 -34.24
CA ILE A 506 26.81 0.69 -33.48
C ILE A 506 27.51 1.45 -32.35
N ALA A 507 28.36 0.77 -31.59
CA ALA A 507 29.14 1.38 -30.51
C ALA A 507 30.03 2.52 -31.02
N ALA A 508 30.77 2.30 -32.11
CA ALA A 508 31.62 3.32 -32.71
C ALA A 508 30.81 4.57 -33.12
N ARG A 509 29.62 4.40 -33.70
CA ARG A 509 28.73 5.52 -34.04
C ARG A 509 28.21 6.23 -32.79
N ALA A 510 27.76 5.49 -31.79
CA ALA A 510 27.27 6.04 -30.54
C ALA A 510 28.33 6.90 -29.84
N HIS A 511 29.54 6.37 -29.67
CA HIS A 511 30.64 7.09 -29.04
C HIS A 511 31.09 8.32 -29.84
N ALA A 512 31.07 8.26 -31.17
CA ALA A 512 31.35 9.42 -32.01
C ALA A 512 30.36 10.59 -31.80
N GLU A 513 29.14 10.28 -31.36
CA GLU A 513 28.11 11.26 -31.00
C GLU A 513 28.15 11.68 -29.52
N GLY A 514 29.06 11.11 -28.73
CA GLY A 514 29.14 11.32 -27.28
C GLY A 514 28.05 10.60 -26.49
N ALA A 515 27.33 9.65 -27.12
CA ALA A 515 26.38 8.78 -26.44
C ALA A 515 27.10 7.80 -25.49
N LEU A 516 26.38 7.31 -24.49
CA LEU A 516 26.88 6.30 -23.56
C LEU A 516 26.14 4.98 -23.77
N LEU A 517 26.88 3.88 -23.59
CA LEU A 517 26.33 2.53 -23.69
C LEU A 517 26.05 1.94 -22.31
N ASP A 518 24.79 1.60 -22.02
CA ASP A 518 24.39 1.04 -20.72
C ASP A 518 24.07 -0.46 -20.83
N LEU A 519 24.63 -1.24 -19.91
CA LEU A 519 24.39 -2.67 -19.79
C LEU A 519 23.42 -2.93 -18.64
N ASP A 520 22.16 -3.16 -18.99
CA ASP A 520 21.09 -3.55 -18.05
C ASP A 520 21.19 -5.04 -17.67
N LYS A 521 21.00 -5.92 -18.66
CA LYS A 521 20.85 -7.37 -18.44
C LYS A 521 22.18 -8.10 -18.34
N HIS A 522 22.91 -7.91 -17.23
CA HIS A 522 24.23 -8.53 -17.01
C HIS A 522 24.23 -10.07 -17.08
N ASP A 523 23.11 -10.72 -16.77
CA ASP A 523 22.96 -12.17 -16.81
C ASP A 523 22.66 -12.73 -18.22
N TRP A 524 22.17 -11.90 -19.14
CA TRP A 524 21.71 -12.41 -20.43
C TRP A 524 22.86 -12.87 -21.34
N PRO A 525 22.57 -13.78 -22.29
CA PRO A 525 23.57 -14.47 -23.10
C PRO A 525 24.76 -13.61 -23.58
N TRP A 526 24.53 -12.57 -24.37
CA TRP A 526 25.61 -11.81 -25.01
C TRP A 526 26.30 -10.78 -24.10
N ALA A 527 25.84 -10.61 -22.85
CA ALA A 527 26.24 -9.49 -22.01
C ALA A 527 27.76 -9.41 -21.82
N MET A 528 28.41 -10.56 -21.60
CA MET A 528 29.86 -10.63 -21.42
C MET A 528 30.64 -10.36 -22.71
N MET A 529 30.05 -10.55 -23.90
CA MET A 529 30.67 -10.18 -25.17
C MET A 529 30.59 -8.66 -25.39
N LEU A 530 29.44 -8.05 -25.07
CA LEU A 530 29.20 -6.62 -25.31
C LEU A 530 30.25 -5.75 -24.63
N VAL A 531 30.61 -6.05 -23.37
CA VAL A 531 31.49 -5.20 -22.55
C VAL A 531 32.80 -4.84 -23.27
N PRO A 532 33.65 -5.80 -23.69
CA PRO A 532 34.90 -5.49 -24.38
C PRO A 532 34.74 -5.11 -25.86
N VAL A 533 33.69 -5.57 -26.54
CA VAL A 533 33.52 -5.32 -27.99
C VAL A 533 32.94 -3.93 -28.25
N MET A 534 31.90 -3.56 -27.51
CA MET A 534 31.28 -2.25 -27.63
C MET A 534 32.02 -1.18 -26.82
N GLY A 535 32.86 -1.56 -25.86
CA GLY A 535 33.41 -0.61 -24.90
C GLY A 535 32.31 -0.03 -24.03
N VAL A 536 31.49 -0.89 -23.42
CA VAL A 536 30.35 -0.51 -22.57
C VAL A 536 30.80 0.49 -21.50
N ASP A 537 29.95 1.49 -21.27
CA ASP A 537 30.24 2.64 -20.43
C ASP A 537 29.65 2.54 -19.04
N LEU A 538 28.39 2.13 -18.99
CA LEU A 538 27.52 2.15 -17.82
C LEU A 538 27.09 0.72 -17.50
N PHE A 539 26.77 0.48 -16.24
CA PHE A 539 26.25 -0.80 -15.77
C PHE A 539 25.09 -0.51 -14.83
N GLU A 540 23.91 -1.02 -15.17
CA GLU A 540 22.69 -0.81 -14.41
C GLU A 540 22.73 -1.63 -13.11
N LEU A 541 23.38 -1.06 -12.10
CA LEU A 541 23.64 -1.76 -10.84
C LEU A 541 22.36 -1.92 -10.01
N ALA A 542 21.48 -0.91 -10.04
CA ALA A 542 20.09 -1.06 -9.63
C ALA A 542 19.24 -1.30 -10.87
N ASN A 543 19.40 -2.49 -11.47
CA ASN A 543 18.69 -2.90 -12.67
C ASN A 543 17.18 -3.02 -12.45
N ASN A 544 16.47 -3.03 -13.58
CA ASN A 544 15.03 -3.18 -13.67
C ASN A 544 14.44 -4.51 -13.11
N HIS A 545 15.25 -5.40 -12.55
CA HIS A 545 14.82 -6.60 -11.81
C HIS A 545 14.84 -6.41 -10.29
N ILE A 546 15.33 -5.27 -9.79
CA ILE A 546 15.27 -4.90 -8.39
C ILE A 546 14.01 -4.08 -8.15
N TRP A 547 12.99 -4.72 -7.56
CA TRP A 547 11.65 -4.16 -7.46
C TRP A 547 11.30 -3.61 -6.08
N ARG A 548 10.33 -2.70 -6.06
CA ARG A 548 9.68 -2.30 -4.81
C ARG A 548 8.66 -3.33 -4.35
N THR A 549 7.87 -3.84 -5.29
CA THR A 549 6.83 -4.88 -5.13
C THR A 549 7.46 -6.24 -4.92
N GLU A 550 6.66 -7.27 -4.60
CA GLU A 550 7.15 -8.66 -4.48
C GLU A 550 8.15 -9.02 -5.59
N PHE A 551 9.28 -9.62 -5.19
CA PHE A 551 10.30 -10.06 -6.13
C PHE A 551 9.76 -11.21 -7.00
N GLY A 552 9.96 -11.15 -8.32
CA GLY A 552 9.39 -12.15 -9.25
C GLY A 552 10.39 -12.82 -10.16
N LEU A 553 11.70 -12.54 -10.01
CA LEU A 553 12.74 -13.13 -10.85
C LEU A 553 13.60 -14.08 -10.04
N THR A 554 12.97 -15.16 -9.64
CA THR A 554 13.62 -16.22 -8.84
C THR A 554 14.48 -17.13 -9.69
N ASN A 555 14.48 -17.01 -11.02
CA ASN A 555 15.30 -17.79 -11.94
C ASN A 555 15.99 -16.86 -12.96
N TRP A 556 17.31 -16.95 -13.05
CA TRP A 556 18.15 -16.23 -14.00
C TRP A 556 18.84 -17.20 -14.98
N SER A 557 19.43 -16.67 -16.05
CA SER A 557 19.87 -17.42 -17.23
C SER A 557 21.12 -18.26 -16.97
N THR A 558 21.98 -17.77 -16.09
CA THR A 558 23.36 -18.26 -15.97
C THR A 558 23.70 -18.68 -14.55
N PRO A 559 24.24 -19.88 -14.32
CA PRO A 559 24.65 -20.27 -12.98
C PRO A 559 25.66 -19.28 -12.38
N ALA A 560 25.50 -18.98 -11.09
CA ALA A 560 26.52 -18.27 -10.34
C ALA A 560 27.81 -19.10 -10.29
N ALA A 561 28.97 -18.43 -10.28
CA ALA A 561 30.25 -19.11 -10.06
C ALA A 561 30.52 -19.29 -8.56
N ALA A 562 31.23 -20.35 -8.18
CA ALA A 562 31.52 -20.66 -6.78
C ALA A 562 32.16 -19.48 -6.01
N PHE A 563 33.05 -18.72 -6.66
CA PHE A 563 33.73 -17.56 -6.05
C PHE A 563 32.78 -16.43 -5.64
N MET A 564 31.55 -16.40 -6.16
CA MET A 564 30.55 -15.38 -5.87
C MET A 564 29.90 -15.60 -4.49
N GLY A 565 30.07 -16.78 -3.88
CA GLY A 565 29.60 -17.06 -2.52
C GLY A 565 28.08 -17.12 -2.36
N LEU A 566 27.32 -17.24 -3.46
CA LEU A 566 25.86 -17.32 -3.46
C LEU A 566 25.38 -18.73 -3.05
N PRO A 567 24.25 -18.83 -2.34
CA PRO A 567 23.69 -20.12 -1.95
C PRO A 567 23.26 -20.92 -3.20
N HIS A 568 23.91 -22.09 -3.37
CA HIS A 568 23.85 -22.99 -4.54
C HIS A 568 24.51 -22.43 -5.82
N GLU A 569 25.27 -23.28 -6.51
CA GLU A 569 25.76 -23.10 -7.89
C GLU A 569 24.61 -23.13 -8.92
N GLY A 570 23.48 -22.52 -8.55
CA GLY A 570 22.20 -22.59 -9.22
C GLY A 570 21.90 -21.32 -10.02
N ARG A 571 20.78 -21.39 -10.72
CA ARG A 571 20.22 -20.32 -11.54
C ARG A 571 19.11 -19.56 -10.80
N SER A 572 19.00 -19.68 -9.48
CA SER A 572 17.83 -19.24 -8.74
C SER A 572 18.15 -18.74 -7.34
N GLY A 573 17.31 -17.84 -6.82
CA GLY A 573 17.50 -17.25 -5.49
C GLY A 573 16.49 -16.18 -5.11
N SER A 574 16.72 -15.57 -3.95
CA SER A 574 15.97 -14.45 -3.39
C SER A 574 16.36 -13.10 -4.03
N GLU A 575 15.68 -12.02 -3.63
CA GLU A 575 16.05 -10.65 -4.00
C GLU A 575 17.50 -10.32 -3.59
N CYS A 576 17.92 -10.78 -2.41
CA CYS A 576 19.30 -10.62 -1.92
C CYS A 576 20.30 -11.34 -2.83
N ASP A 577 19.99 -12.59 -3.19
CA ASP A 577 20.87 -13.41 -4.02
C ASP A 577 21.01 -12.81 -5.44
N TRP A 578 19.93 -12.27 -6.00
CA TRP A 578 20.00 -11.54 -7.26
C TRP A 578 20.87 -10.28 -7.16
N LEU A 579 20.69 -9.47 -6.12
CA LEU A 579 21.49 -8.27 -5.91
C LEU A 579 22.97 -8.60 -5.75
N ASP A 580 23.30 -9.62 -4.95
CA ASP A 580 24.68 -10.08 -4.80
C ASP A 580 25.24 -10.63 -6.11
N TYR A 581 24.45 -11.38 -6.90
CA TYR A 581 24.85 -11.82 -8.23
C TYR A 581 25.14 -10.66 -9.19
N THR A 582 24.31 -9.61 -9.19
CA THR A 582 24.55 -8.37 -9.94
C THR A 582 25.86 -7.71 -9.51
N LEU A 583 26.08 -7.55 -8.20
CA LEU A 583 27.29 -6.93 -7.65
C LEU A 583 28.56 -7.73 -8.01
N GLN A 584 28.51 -9.06 -7.92
CA GLN A 584 29.67 -9.91 -8.25
C GLN A 584 30.02 -9.88 -9.74
N ASN A 585 29.02 -9.85 -10.64
CA ASN A 585 29.28 -9.65 -12.07
C ASN A 585 29.92 -8.28 -12.33
N TYR A 586 29.38 -7.22 -11.71
CA TYR A 586 29.94 -5.88 -11.82
C TYR A 586 31.40 -5.83 -11.34
N TYR A 587 31.71 -6.39 -10.17
CA TYR A 587 33.06 -6.41 -9.61
C TYR A 587 34.04 -7.24 -10.44
N THR A 588 33.59 -8.37 -10.97
CA THR A 588 34.39 -9.21 -11.88
C THR A 588 34.84 -8.42 -13.11
N LEU A 589 33.94 -7.63 -13.71
CA LEU A 589 34.26 -6.78 -14.85
C LEU A 589 35.17 -5.60 -14.47
N LEU A 590 34.94 -4.96 -13.32
CA LEU A 590 35.85 -3.91 -12.82
C LEU A 590 37.26 -4.45 -12.56
N ASN A 591 37.37 -5.65 -11.98
CA ASN A 591 38.64 -6.33 -11.72
C ASN A 591 39.41 -6.67 -13.01
N CYS A 592 38.70 -6.83 -14.13
CA CYS A 592 39.28 -6.97 -15.48
C CYS A 592 39.75 -5.63 -16.08
N GLY A 593 39.56 -4.51 -15.38
CA GLY A 593 39.98 -3.17 -15.83
C GLY A 593 38.96 -2.43 -16.68
N PHE A 594 37.73 -2.96 -16.85
CA PHE A 594 36.68 -2.23 -17.57
C PHE A 594 36.15 -1.07 -16.73
N ARG A 595 35.93 0.08 -17.38
CA ARG A 595 35.46 1.31 -16.73
C ARG A 595 33.94 1.43 -16.81
N LEU A 596 33.25 0.72 -15.92
CA LEU A 596 31.80 0.66 -15.85
C LEU A 596 31.26 1.57 -14.74
N ARG A 597 30.60 2.67 -15.09
CA ARG A 597 30.02 3.60 -14.10
C ARG A 597 28.62 3.11 -13.71
N PRO A 598 28.27 3.03 -12.41
CA PRO A 598 27.02 2.43 -12.01
C PRO A 598 25.85 3.39 -12.31
N THR A 599 24.79 2.81 -12.87
CA THR A 599 23.49 3.44 -13.16
C THR A 599 22.35 2.69 -12.51
N ALA A 600 21.12 3.18 -12.71
CA ALA A 600 19.91 2.57 -12.23
C ALA A 600 18.80 2.80 -13.25
N GLY A 601 17.97 1.79 -13.45
CA GLY A 601 16.88 1.82 -14.38
C GLY A 601 15.71 1.01 -13.85
N THR A 602 14.50 1.52 -14.07
CA THR A 602 13.29 0.87 -13.53
C THR A 602 12.55 0.01 -14.55
N ALA A 603 12.76 0.26 -15.84
CA ALA A 603 11.87 -0.16 -16.92
C ALA A 603 10.40 0.15 -16.59
N ASN A 604 10.13 1.29 -15.94
CA ASN A 604 8.78 1.75 -15.66
C ASN A 604 8.01 1.85 -16.98
N GLY A 605 6.80 1.27 -17.02
CA GLY A 605 6.04 0.99 -18.25
C GLY A 605 5.98 -0.49 -18.60
N VAL A 606 6.98 -1.29 -18.18
CA VAL A 606 7.01 -2.75 -18.38
C VAL A 606 6.83 -3.50 -17.05
N HIS A 607 7.55 -3.09 -16.00
CA HIS A 607 7.56 -3.80 -14.72
C HIS A 607 6.66 -3.15 -13.64
N PRO A 608 6.20 -3.90 -12.63
CA PRO A 608 5.42 -3.35 -11.51
C PRO A 608 6.32 -2.58 -10.54
N VAL A 609 6.88 -1.46 -10.99
CA VAL A 609 7.77 -0.64 -10.19
C VAL A 609 7.55 0.84 -10.54
N PRO A 610 7.50 1.75 -9.55
CA PRO A 610 7.40 3.17 -9.83
C PRO A 610 8.66 3.72 -10.51
N LEU A 611 8.49 4.78 -11.32
CA LEU A 611 9.60 5.46 -11.97
C LEU A 611 10.61 5.97 -10.93
N GLY A 612 11.91 5.82 -11.21
CA GLY A 612 12.96 6.23 -10.29
C GLY A 612 12.98 5.47 -8.95
N PHE A 613 12.33 4.31 -8.82
CA PHE A 613 12.52 3.47 -7.63
C PHE A 613 13.98 3.04 -7.46
N GLY A 614 14.64 2.59 -8.53
CA GLY A 614 16.10 2.61 -8.62
C GLY A 614 16.50 3.95 -9.26
N ARG A 615 17.45 4.67 -8.67
CA ARG A 615 17.97 5.90 -9.28
C ARG A 615 19.46 6.10 -9.00
N VAL A 616 20.13 6.75 -9.94
CA VAL A 616 21.50 7.23 -9.78
C VAL A 616 21.47 8.71 -9.40
N TYR A 617 22.23 9.12 -8.39
CA TYR A 617 22.46 10.54 -8.10
C TYR A 617 23.83 10.95 -8.58
N VAL A 618 23.89 12.05 -9.33
CA VAL A 618 25.12 12.61 -9.88
C VAL A 618 25.47 13.91 -9.16
N ARG A 619 26.72 14.02 -8.73
CA ARG A 619 27.25 15.20 -8.05
C ARG A 619 27.61 16.29 -9.06
N LEU A 620 26.98 17.44 -8.89
CA LEU A 620 27.32 18.70 -9.54
C LEU A 620 27.98 19.66 -8.54
N GLY A 621 28.98 20.41 -8.99
CA GLY A 621 29.60 21.49 -8.21
C GLY A 621 28.93 22.85 -8.40
N LYS A 622 27.84 22.91 -9.18
CA LYS A 622 27.11 24.11 -9.60
C LYS A 622 25.61 23.81 -9.72
N ARG A 623 24.81 24.82 -10.07
CA ARG A 623 23.38 24.67 -10.40
C ARG A 623 23.18 23.62 -11.50
N PHE A 624 22.00 23.01 -11.53
CA PHE A 624 21.64 22.00 -12.52
C PHE A 624 21.82 22.48 -13.97
N SER A 625 22.46 21.63 -14.76
CA SER A 625 22.43 21.62 -16.23
C SER A 625 22.45 20.15 -16.66
N TYR A 626 21.71 19.84 -17.72
CA TYR A 626 21.67 18.50 -18.27
C TYR A 626 23.06 18.04 -18.77
N GLU A 627 23.80 18.93 -19.41
CA GLU A 627 25.14 18.68 -19.95
C GLU A 627 26.12 18.34 -18.83
N ASP A 628 26.08 19.10 -17.73
CA ASP A 628 26.92 18.86 -16.56
C ASP A 628 26.54 17.56 -15.83
N TRP A 629 25.23 17.26 -15.77
CA TRP A 629 24.71 16.00 -15.23
C TRP A 629 25.23 14.81 -16.03
N PHE A 630 25.10 14.86 -17.36
CA PHE A 630 25.56 13.78 -18.23
C PHE A 630 27.08 13.60 -18.18
N ALA A 631 27.84 14.71 -18.17
CA ALA A 631 29.29 14.68 -17.98
C ALA A 631 29.70 14.14 -16.59
N GLY A 632 28.92 14.43 -15.55
CA GLY A 632 29.12 13.90 -14.20
C GLY A 632 28.87 12.41 -14.11
N LEU A 633 27.82 11.91 -14.77
CA LEU A 633 27.55 10.48 -14.92
C LEU A 633 28.70 9.78 -15.64
N ASN A 634 29.15 10.33 -16.77
CA ASN A 634 30.29 9.79 -17.52
C ASN A 634 31.59 9.79 -16.68
N ALA A 635 31.78 10.79 -15.82
CA ALA A 635 32.91 10.82 -14.90
C ALA A 635 32.82 9.78 -13.78
N GLY A 636 31.63 9.24 -13.49
CA GLY A 636 31.37 8.32 -12.37
C GLY A 636 31.23 9.04 -11.02
N ARG A 637 30.96 10.36 -11.02
CA ARG A 637 30.71 11.17 -9.82
C ARG A 637 29.30 10.92 -9.30
N SER A 638 29.02 9.66 -8.95
CA SER A 638 27.68 9.22 -8.64
C SER A 638 27.62 8.20 -7.51
N PHE A 639 26.41 7.99 -7.00
CA PHE A 639 26.02 6.78 -6.30
C PHE A 639 24.67 6.30 -6.82
N VAL A 640 24.45 4.99 -6.78
CA VAL A 640 23.18 4.33 -7.13
C VAL A 640 22.46 3.93 -5.86
N THR A 641 21.13 4.03 -5.84
CA THR A 641 20.34 3.67 -4.67
C THR A 641 18.92 3.19 -4.98
N THR A 642 18.40 2.33 -4.12
CA THR A 642 16.97 2.03 -3.99
C THR A 642 16.35 2.56 -2.69
N GLY A 643 17.11 3.20 -1.81
CA GLY A 643 16.64 3.80 -0.56
C GLY A 643 17.67 4.75 0.07
N PRO A 644 18.76 4.23 0.68
CA PRO A 644 19.77 5.04 1.36
C PRO A 644 20.49 6.05 0.45
N MET A 645 20.86 7.21 0.99
CA MET A 645 21.62 8.25 0.29
C MET A 645 23.05 8.25 0.80
N LEU A 646 24.01 7.94 -0.07
CA LEU A 646 25.39 7.62 0.30
C LEU A 646 26.39 8.67 -0.22
N PHE A 647 27.00 9.40 0.71
CA PHE A 647 27.98 10.45 0.42
C PHE A 647 29.37 10.01 0.88
N ALA A 648 30.09 9.28 0.04
CA ALA A 648 31.45 8.82 0.36
C ALA A 648 32.52 9.58 -0.44
N GLN A 649 33.69 9.75 0.18
CA GLN A 649 34.87 10.33 -0.44
C GLN A 649 36.12 9.53 -0.11
N VAL A 650 37.04 9.48 -1.07
CA VAL A 650 38.38 8.90 -0.90
C VAL A 650 39.40 10.04 -0.96
N ASN A 651 40.19 10.25 0.09
CA ASN A 651 41.11 11.39 0.24
C ASN A 651 40.45 12.75 -0.11
N GLY A 652 39.19 12.95 0.30
CA GLY A 652 38.42 14.17 0.03
C GLY A 652 38.00 14.37 -1.43
N ARG A 653 38.08 13.33 -2.27
CA ARG A 653 37.56 13.33 -3.65
C ARG A 653 36.30 12.49 -3.75
N ASP A 654 35.37 12.98 -4.56
CA ASP A 654 34.11 12.29 -4.87
C ASP A 654 34.35 10.96 -5.61
N PRO A 655 33.33 10.07 -5.64
CA PRO A 655 33.35 8.84 -6.42
C PRO A 655 33.77 9.04 -7.89
N GLY A 656 34.36 8.02 -8.50
CA GLY A 656 34.83 8.07 -9.89
C GLY A 656 36.19 8.75 -10.10
N HIS A 657 36.80 9.31 -9.05
CA HIS A 657 38.13 9.92 -9.16
C HIS A 657 39.22 8.88 -9.48
N LYS A 658 40.20 9.29 -10.28
CA LYS A 658 41.37 8.47 -10.65
C LYS A 658 42.62 8.98 -9.93
N PHE A 659 43.15 8.19 -9.00
CA PHE A 659 44.39 8.48 -8.29
C PHE A 659 45.58 7.86 -9.00
N LYS A 660 46.71 8.57 -9.01
CA LYS A 660 48.02 8.02 -9.38
C LYS A 660 48.89 7.84 -8.13
N GLN A 661 49.59 6.71 -8.08
CA GLN A 661 50.43 6.32 -6.95
C GLN A 661 51.78 5.78 -7.46
N ALA A 662 52.87 6.18 -6.80
CA ALA A 662 54.18 5.57 -7.02
C ALA A 662 54.20 4.09 -6.58
N ALA A 663 55.21 3.31 -6.98
CA ALA A 663 55.33 1.88 -6.66
C ALA A 663 55.66 1.57 -5.18
N LYS A 664 54.88 2.15 -4.24
CA LYS A 664 54.98 1.98 -2.78
C LYS A 664 53.58 1.92 -2.19
N THR A 665 53.41 1.23 -1.06
CA THR A 665 52.14 1.23 -0.32
C THR A 665 51.79 2.65 0.15
N ARG A 666 50.52 3.03 0.04
CA ARG A 666 50.00 4.31 0.50
C ARG A 666 48.65 4.11 1.20
N SER A 667 48.45 4.85 2.28
CA SER A 667 47.16 4.89 2.97
C SER A 667 46.19 5.88 2.31
N TYR A 668 44.95 5.47 2.14
CA TYR A 668 43.84 6.25 1.61
C TYR A 668 42.77 6.39 2.68
N ARG A 669 42.42 7.64 3.01
CA ARG A 669 41.33 7.94 3.93
C ARG A 669 40.01 7.80 3.19
N VAL A 670 39.08 7.02 3.75
CA VAL A 670 37.71 6.90 3.26
C VAL A 670 36.78 7.48 4.31
N THR A 671 35.98 8.47 3.94
CA THR A 671 35.05 9.16 4.85
C THR A 671 33.70 9.31 4.18
N GLY A 672 32.64 9.37 4.96
CA GLY A 672 31.34 9.69 4.41
C GLY A 672 30.22 9.68 5.42
N GLN A 673 29.02 9.87 4.87
CA GLN A 673 27.76 9.91 5.59
C GLN A 673 26.72 9.13 4.79
N VAL A 674 25.83 8.46 5.48
CA VAL A 674 24.65 7.82 4.91
C VAL A 674 23.41 8.39 5.58
N LEU A 675 22.46 8.86 4.79
CA LEU A 675 21.13 9.25 5.24
C LEU A 675 20.11 8.24 4.70
N SER A 676 19.22 7.74 5.53
CA SER A 676 18.18 6.79 5.10
C SER A 676 16.89 7.03 5.87
N GLU A 677 15.75 6.76 5.22
CA GLU A 677 14.44 6.79 5.86
C GLU A 677 14.31 5.77 7.01
N GLN A 678 15.00 4.64 6.93
CA GLN A 678 14.98 3.54 7.90
C GLN A 678 16.40 3.25 8.42
N PRO A 679 16.54 2.52 9.54
CA PRO A 679 17.84 2.12 10.04
C PRO A 679 18.64 1.31 9.00
N LEU A 680 19.94 1.61 8.92
CA LEU A 680 20.88 0.83 8.14
C LEU A 680 21.28 -0.44 8.90
N ARG A 681 21.55 -1.50 8.14
CA ARG A 681 22.12 -2.76 8.63
C ARG A 681 23.64 -2.74 8.66
N THR A 682 24.26 -2.25 7.58
CA THR A 682 25.73 -2.27 7.43
C THR A 682 26.22 -1.19 6.47
N ILE A 683 27.45 -0.71 6.70
CA ILE A 683 28.23 0.12 5.78
C ILE A 683 29.52 -0.64 5.46
N GLU A 684 29.79 -0.87 4.19
CA GLU A 684 30.92 -1.68 3.73
C GLU A 684 31.81 -0.88 2.80
N ILE A 685 33.11 -0.91 3.08
CA ILE A 685 34.15 -0.31 2.24
C ILE A 685 34.83 -1.43 1.47
N LEU A 686 34.79 -1.32 0.16
CA LEU A 686 35.22 -2.34 -0.78
C LEU A 686 36.58 -1.99 -1.38
N VAL A 687 37.42 -3.01 -1.56
CA VAL A 687 38.63 -2.95 -2.39
C VAL A 687 38.59 -4.12 -3.34
N ASN A 688 38.55 -3.86 -4.64
CA ASN A 688 38.51 -4.89 -5.70
C ASN A 688 37.40 -5.93 -5.49
N GLY A 689 36.24 -5.51 -4.98
CA GLY A 689 35.05 -6.33 -4.75
C GLY A 689 34.99 -7.01 -3.38
N ALA A 690 36.12 -7.06 -2.65
CA ALA A 690 36.17 -7.62 -1.31
C ALA A 690 35.82 -6.56 -0.25
N VAL A 691 35.09 -6.96 0.80
CA VAL A 691 34.80 -6.12 1.96
C VAL A 691 36.08 -5.94 2.78
N ALA A 692 36.77 -4.82 2.58
CA ALA A 692 37.98 -4.49 3.32
C ALA A 692 37.68 -4.03 4.75
N ARG A 693 36.52 -3.37 4.94
CA ARG A 693 36.00 -2.97 6.26
C ARG A 693 34.48 -3.07 6.23
N ALA A 694 33.90 -3.68 7.26
CA ALA A 694 32.47 -3.58 7.57
C ALA A 694 32.32 -2.74 8.83
N LEU A 695 31.53 -1.69 8.77
CA LEU A 695 31.34 -0.72 9.85
C LEU A 695 29.89 -0.77 10.33
N PRO A 696 29.65 -0.84 11.66
CA PRO A 696 28.31 -0.76 12.20
C PRO A 696 27.76 0.67 12.00
N PRO A 697 26.53 0.83 11.49
CA PRO A 697 25.90 2.13 11.36
C PRO A 697 25.49 2.69 12.72
N GLN A 698 25.58 4.02 12.88
CA GLN A 698 25.18 4.70 14.11
C GLN A 698 23.66 4.89 14.21
N ASN A 699 22.98 4.99 13.07
CA ASN A 699 21.53 5.20 12.95
C ASN A 699 20.98 6.32 13.85
N ARG A 700 21.68 7.44 13.94
CA ARG A 700 21.24 8.62 14.71
C ARG A 700 19.99 9.21 14.07
N ALA A 701 18.98 9.53 14.86
CA ALA A 701 17.79 10.20 14.34
C ALA A 701 18.12 11.64 13.91
N THR A 702 17.67 12.00 12.71
CA THR A 702 17.72 13.37 12.19
C THR A 702 16.51 14.17 12.71
N PRO A 703 16.57 15.52 12.74
CA PRO A 703 15.40 16.35 13.10
C PRO A 703 14.17 16.11 12.21
N ALA A 704 14.38 15.68 10.96
CA ALA A 704 13.31 15.32 10.05
C ALA A 704 12.73 13.92 10.33
N GLY A 705 13.32 13.10 11.20
CA GLY A 705 12.83 11.76 11.54
C GLY A 705 13.38 10.63 10.66
N ALA A 706 14.34 10.91 9.77
CA ALA A 706 15.17 9.91 9.09
C ALA A 706 16.35 9.49 9.97
N CYS A 707 17.14 8.51 9.53
CA CYS A 707 18.37 8.04 10.17
C CYS A 707 19.64 8.56 9.47
N GLU A 708 20.69 8.79 10.25
CA GLU A 708 22.02 9.22 9.80
C GLU A 708 23.11 8.31 10.40
N SER A 709 24.10 7.98 9.58
CA SER A 709 25.34 7.34 10.04
C SER A 709 26.56 7.97 9.37
N GLU A 710 27.54 8.37 10.16
CA GLU A 710 28.84 8.83 9.66
C GLU A 710 29.87 7.72 9.76
N PHE A 711 30.85 7.74 8.87
CA PHE A 711 31.96 6.79 8.89
C PHE A 711 33.28 7.42 8.47
N HIS A 712 34.36 6.91 9.06
CA HIS A 712 35.73 7.22 8.65
C HIS A 712 36.61 5.99 8.83
N THR A 713 37.47 5.70 7.85
CA THR A 713 38.46 4.64 7.94
C THR A 713 39.65 4.94 7.03
N SER A 714 40.69 4.12 7.11
CA SER A 714 41.84 4.18 6.22
C SER A 714 42.14 2.81 5.66
N LEU A 715 42.59 2.78 4.40
CA LEU A 715 42.94 1.58 3.66
C LEU A 715 44.36 1.71 3.11
N ASP A 716 45.18 0.70 3.30
CA ASP A 716 46.51 0.65 2.71
C ASP A 716 46.47 -0.08 1.36
N ILE A 717 46.89 0.62 0.30
CA ILE A 717 46.85 0.13 -1.07
C ILE A 717 48.26 -0.03 -1.61
N ALA A 718 48.62 -1.27 -1.95
CA ALA A 718 49.96 -1.64 -2.43
C ALA A 718 50.03 -1.89 -3.95
N GLU A 719 48.89 -2.16 -4.59
CA GLU A 719 48.76 -2.48 -6.01
C GLU A 719 47.57 -1.73 -6.61
N SER A 720 47.51 -1.61 -7.95
CA SER A 720 46.40 -0.90 -8.58
C SER A 720 45.07 -1.56 -8.19
N SER A 721 44.14 -0.73 -7.76
CA SER A 721 42.88 -1.16 -7.15
C SER A 721 41.77 -0.18 -7.46
N TRP A 722 40.54 -0.57 -7.18
CA TRP A 722 39.42 0.37 -7.06
C TRP A 722 38.80 0.28 -5.66
N VAL A 723 38.27 1.42 -5.20
CA VAL A 723 37.62 1.56 -3.90
C VAL A 723 36.21 2.06 -4.10
N ALA A 724 35.24 1.41 -3.45
CA ALA A 724 33.85 1.85 -3.43
C ALA A 724 33.27 1.67 -2.02
N VAL A 725 32.14 2.33 -1.76
CA VAL A 725 31.36 2.13 -0.53
C VAL A 725 29.97 1.64 -0.92
N ARG A 726 29.44 0.69 -0.15
CA ARG A 726 28.05 0.27 -0.23
C ARG A 726 27.41 0.19 1.15
N CYS A 727 26.09 0.28 1.20
CA CYS A 727 25.34 0.11 2.44
C CYS A 727 23.99 -0.54 2.16
N PHE A 728 23.43 -1.15 3.19
CA PHE A 728 22.14 -1.83 3.12
C PHE A 728 21.22 -1.34 4.23
N GLU A 729 19.96 -1.12 3.88
CA GLU A 729 18.88 -0.75 4.78
C GLU A 729 18.15 -1.98 5.30
N GLU A 730 17.59 -1.90 6.50
CA GLU A 730 16.67 -2.91 7.01
C GLU A 730 15.24 -2.55 6.60
N ARG A 731 14.52 -3.49 5.95
CA ARG A 731 13.09 -3.35 5.66
C ARG A 731 12.32 -4.58 6.14
N PRO A 732 11.05 -4.39 6.56
CA PRO A 732 10.18 -5.51 6.89
C PRO A 732 10.02 -6.51 5.73
N GLY A 733 9.71 -7.77 6.06
CA GLY A 733 9.39 -8.80 5.07
C GLY A 733 10.57 -9.30 4.24
N GLY A 734 11.81 -9.14 4.73
CA GLY A 734 13.02 -9.63 4.06
C GLY A 734 13.41 -8.86 2.80
N ARG A 735 12.85 -7.66 2.61
CA ARG A 735 13.16 -6.79 1.47
C ARG A 735 14.49 -6.06 1.69
N VAL A 736 15.22 -5.81 0.60
CA VAL A 736 16.50 -5.10 0.68
C VAL A 736 16.42 -3.75 -0.04
N ARG A 737 16.98 -2.71 0.60
CA ARG A 737 17.37 -1.48 -0.08
C ARG A 737 18.87 -1.30 0.08
N PHE A 738 19.51 -0.77 -0.95
CA PHE A 738 20.95 -0.59 -0.94
C PHE A 738 21.34 0.73 -1.58
N ALA A 739 22.57 1.14 -1.31
CA ALA A 739 23.26 2.15 -2.10
C ALA A 739 24.70 1.71 -2.37
N HIS A 740 25.27 2.18 -3.49
CA HIS A 740 26.63 1.88 -3.91
C HIS A 740 27.23 3.08 -4.64
N THR A 741 28.44 3.51 -4.27
CA THR A 741 29.12 4.62 -4.97
C THR A 741 29.76 4.19 -6.28
N GLY A 742 29.99 5.12 -7.20
CA GLY A 742 30.96 4.90 -8.28
C GLY A 742 32.33 4.49 -7.73
N PRO A 743 33.06 3.56 -8.37
CA PRO A 743 34.39 3.16 -7.92
C PRO A 743 35.40 4.28 -8.18
N SER A 744 36.24 4.57 -7.19
CA SER A 744 37.43 5.41 -7.38
C SER A 744 38.62 4.53 -7.71
N SER A 745 39.32 4.79 -8.81
CA SER A 745 40.47 3.97 -9.23
C SER A 745 41.78 4.51 -8.65
N ILE A 746 42.68 3.60 -8.30
CA ILE A 746 44.03 3.89 -7.81
C ILE A 746 44.99 3.15 -8.73
N GLU A 747 45.74 3.89 -9.53
CA GLU A 747 46.75 3.38 -10.46
C GLU A 747 48.13 3.43 -9.79
N VAL A 748 48.68 2.26 -9.49
CA VAL A 748 50.01 2.10 -8.89
C VAL A 748 51.02 1.79 -9.99
N ALA A 749 52.04 2.63 -10.12
CA ALA A 749 53.06 2.50 -11.16
C ALA A 749 53.70 1.09 -11.16
N GLY A 750 53.69 0.44 -12.33
CA GLY A 750 54.27 -0.90 -12.54
C GLY A 750 53.51 -2.06 -11.86
N ARG A 751 52.37 -1.81 -11.23
CA ARG A 751 51.56 -2.82 -10.53
C ARG A 751 50.12 -2.77 -11.02
N PRO A 752 49.82 -3.30 -12.23
CA PRO A 752 48.50 -3.19 -12.85
C PRO A 752 47.44 -3.92 -12.03
N LEU A 753 46.17 -3.53 -12.21
CA LEU A 753 45.04 -4.24 -11.63
C LEU A 753 44.98 -5.62 -12.27
N ARG A 754 44.89 -6.67 -11.44
CA ARG A 754 44.82 -8.06 -11.91
C ARG A 754 43.57 -8.74 -11.35
N PRO A 755 42.68 -9.26 -12.21
CA PRO A 755 41.56 -10.06 -11.75
C PRO A 755 42.06 -11.38 -11.16
N ARG A 756 41.23 -12.02 -10.32
CA ARG A 756 41.50 -13.41 -9.90
C ARG A 756 41.32 -14.33 -11.10
N ARG A 757 42.11 -15.41 -11.15
CA ARG A 757 42.02 -16.41 -12.22
C ARG A 757 40.59 -16.94 -12.44
N GLU A 758 39.90 -17.30 -11.36
CA GLU A 758 38.52 -17.83 -11.37
C GLU A 758 37.48 -16.84 -11.95
N GLU A 759 37.68 -15.54 -11.76
CA GLU A 759 36.80 -14.47 -12.28
C GLU A 759 36.87 -14.42 -13.81
N VAL A 760 38.08 -14.45 -14.37
CA VAL A 760 38.26 -14.39 -15.83
C VAL A 760 37.91 -15.72 -16.49
N GLU A 761 38.21 -16.85 -15.85
CA GLU A 761 37.81 -18.17 -16.35
C GLU A 761 36.28 -18.30 -16.42
N PHE A 762 35.54 -17.69 -15.48
CA PHE A 762 34.10 -17.55 -15.57
C PHE A 762 33.68 -16.77 -16.84
N LEU A 763 34.29 -15.61 -17.13
CA LEU A 763 33.99 -14.82 -18.33
C LEU A 763 34.34 -15.56 -19.62
N VAL A 764 35.49 -16.24 -19.68
CA VAL A 764 35.91 -17.10 -20.80
C VAL A 764 34.87 -18.19 -21.06
N ARG A 765 34.44 -18.89 -20.01
CA ARG A 765 33.42 -19.93 -20.12
C ARG A 765 32.10 -19.36 -20.66
N ARG A 766 31.62 -18.23 -20.11
CA ARG A 766 30.40 -17.54 -20.56
C ARG A 766 30.40 -17.29 -22.06
N VAL A 767 31.50 -16.72 -22.57
CA VAL A 767 31.61 -16.39 -24.00
C VAL A 767 31.70 -17.65 -24.86
N LYS A 768 32.47 -18.67 -24.46
CA LYS A 768 32.55 -19.96 -25.17
C LYS A 768 31.19 -20.65 -25.30
N GLU A 769 30.43 -20.69 -24.21
CA GLU A 769 29.07 -21.24 -24.20
C GLU A 769 28.15 -20.48 -25.16
N GLN A 770 28.26 -19.16 -25.25
CA GLN A 770 27.43 -18.38 -26.17
C GLN A 770 27.84 -18.49 -27.63
N ILE A 771 29.13 -18.66 -27.93
CA ILE A 771 29.59 -18.99 -29.29
C ILE A 771 28.94 -20.31 -29.70
N ALA A 772 29.07 -21.37 -28.90
CA ALA A 772 28.51 -22.68 -29.22
C ALA A 772 26.98 -22.64 -29.36
N ARG A 773 26.29 -21.90 -28.50
CA ARG A 773 24.83 -21.73 -28.56
C ARG A 773 24.36 -20.97 -29.81
N SER A 774 25.16 -20.02 -30.30
CA SER A 774 24.70 -19.06 -31.33
C SER A 774 25.32 -19.31 -32.71
N GLU A 775 26.32 -20.18 -32.83
CA GLU A 775 27.00 -20.53 -34.08
C GLU A 775 26.06 -20.93 -35.23
N PRO A 776 24.97 -21.69 -35.02
CA PRO A 776 24.07 -22.07 -36.10
C PRO A 776 23.21 -20.91 -36.66
N LEU A 777 23.10 -19.80 -35.92
CA LEU A 777 22.12 -18.73 -36.19
C LEU A 777 22.76 -17.37 -36.47
N LEU A 778 23.99 -17.14 -36.01
CA LEU A 778 24.65 -15.85 -36.18
C LEU A 778 25.53 -15.81 -37.44
N PRO A 779 25.54 -14.68 -38.17
CA PRO A 779 26.44 -14.51 -39.29
C PRO A 779 27.91 -14.47 -38.82
N PRO A 780 28.88 -14.78 -39.70
CA PRO A 780 30.30 -14.79 -39.35
C PRO A 780 30.79 -13.51 -38.66
N ALA A 781 30.36 -12.34 -39.15
CA ALA A 781 30.74 -11.05 -38.57
C ALA A 781 30.27 -10.89 -37.11
N ALA A 782 29.10 -11.42 -36.76
CA ALA A 782 28.62 -11.40 -35.37
C ALA A 782 29.37 -12.41 -34.50
N LEU A 783 29.72 -13.59 -35.03
CA LEU A 783 30.53 -14.58 -34.31
C LEU A 783 31.97 -14.09 -34.07
N ASP A 784 32.52 -13.30 -34.99
CA ASP A 784 33.85 -12.72 -34.85
C ASP A 784 33.93 -11.73 -33.67
N GLU A 785 32.84 -11.03 -33.34
CA GLU A 785 32.76 -10.20 -32.14
C GLU A 785 32.84 -11.03 -30.85
N TYR A 786 32.18 -12.19 -30.81
CA TYR A 786 32.36 -13.11 -29.68
C TYR A 786 33.78 -13.65 -29.58
N ARG A 787 34.42 -13.98 -30.72
CA ARG A 787 35.82 -14.42 -30.74
C ARG A 787 36.78 -13.32 -30.29
N GLN A 788 36.49 -12.06 -30.64
CA GLN A 788 37.23 -10.90 -30.16
C GLN A 788 37.12 -10.74 -28.63
N ALA A 789 35.89 -10.81 -28.08
CA ALA A 789 35.68 -10.78 -26.63
C ALA A 789 36.41 -11.93 -25.94
N LEU A 790 36.32 -13.14 -26.49
CA LEU A 790 37.00 -14.32 -25.95
C LEU A 790 38.52 -14.13 -25.91
N ALA A 791 39.13 -13.64 -26.99
CA ALA A 791 40.56 -13.39 -27.05
C ALA A 791 41.03 -12.34 -26.00
N ILE A 792 40.19 -11.34 -25.72
CA ILE A 792 40.46 -10.34 -24.67
C ILE A 792 40.46 -11.01 -23.28
N TYR A 793 39.43 -11.80 -22.97
CA TYR A 793 39.36 -12.51 -21.69
C TYR A 793 40.46 -13.57 -21.53
N GLU A 794 40.79 -14.32 -22.58
CA GLU A 794 41.89 -15.30 -22.53
C GLU A 794 43.25 -14.63 -22.33
N ARG A 795 43.45 -13.40 -22.85
CA ARG A 795 44.64 -12.60 -22.53
C ARG A 795 44.67 -12.19 -21.06
N LEU A 796 43.56 -11.66 -20.54
CA LEU A 796 43.45 -11.31 -19.12
C LEU A 796 43.66 -12.52 -18.21
N ALA A 797 43.18 -13.70 -18.60
CA ALA A 797 43.38 -14.93 -17.84
C ALA A 797 44.87 -15.28 -17.71
N ARG A 798 45.69 -15.05 -18.74
CA ARG A 798 47.15 -15.27 -18.69
C ARG A 798 47.87 -14.30 -17.73
N GLU A 799 47.30 -13.13 -17.51
CA GLU A 799 47.85 -12.05 -16.66
C GLU A 799 47.23 -12.02 -15.25
N ALA A 800 46.20 -12.83 -15.01
CA ALA A 800 45.48 -12.93 -13.75
C ALA A 800 46.38 -13.40 -12.60
N ARG A 801 46.01 -12.99 -11.38
CA ARG A 801 46.72 -13.34 -10.14
C ARG A 801 46.22 -14.64 -9.52
#